data_AF-D8SSH4-F1
#
_entry.id   AF-D8SSH4-F1
#
_cell.length_a   1.000
_cell.length_b   1.000
_cell.length_c   1.000
_cell.angle_alpha   90.00
_cell.angle_beta   90.00
_cell.angle_gamma   90.00
#
_symmetry.space_group_name_H-M   'P 1'
#
loop_
_entity.id
_entity.type
_entity.pdbx_description
1 polymer ?
#
loop_
_entity_poly.entity_id
_entity_poly.type
_entity_poly.pdbx_seq_one_letter_code
_entity_poly.pdbx_strand_id
1 'polypeptide(L)'
;MSCNRVPGGGCQGPDVRLIDRGSHVILDNGIVEVTISRPGGIVTGIRFGGIDNLLEIHNKETNRGYWDLNWNEPGGKDTFDVDGDKVELSFLRPYIPGTKMLPLNIDKRFVLLRGNTGFYTYGIYERPAGWPDFNLNQTRVTFKLRKDRFQFMAMADTKQRLMPSPDDRLQQHCTQLAYPEAVLIHTSQNPEFRGEVDDKYQYSCDNRENRVHGWISCNPALGFWIITASDEFRNGGPLKQNLTSHVGPTCLAMFHSAHYAGAALCPEFRNGEAWTKVFGPVFIYLNVAATHAQVNCRYLWEDAKQQMVTEVGSWPVPWPVSPDFPKSMDRGSISGRLLVKDRFASPTPFAGCYAFLGLASPGDKGSWQTESKGYQFWAQADAEGYFHVKHVRAGKYDLYGWVPGVLGDYKKEGSIDVHPGSWLQLGHIVYEPPRDGPTVWEIGIPDRTAAEFHIPDPNPKYINRLFVNHSERYRHYGLWERYSELYPEGDLVFTIGKSDWRSDWFFAHTCRIEKDGSVKPSTWQIRFHLPCVQGGVYKLRLAFAASNNAAIQVRVNDPNTRTTVFDTMQFGKDNAIARHGIHGLYHLWNVDARSELFRAGENILYLTQRKPTSPIVGVMYDYIRLEAPVRAFNKKKDDPGGRFGIKVLEVNHHYITPERVPHRSIKKSVCSTDAAAVGWEGSDGPWPVSKDVGGIMQCGWG
;
A
#
# COMPACT_ATOMS: atom_id res chain seq x y z
N MET A 1 22.52 4.63 30.71
CA MET A 1 21.20 4.55 30.04
C MET A 1 20.16 5.04 31.04
N SER A 2 19.44 6.12 30.76
CA SER A 2 18.50 6.73 31.72
C SER A 2 17.06 6.32 31.42
N CYS A 3 16.48 5.42 32.23
CA CYS A 3 15.03 5.18 32.18
C CYS A 3 14.29 6.41 32.71
N ASN A 4 13.65 7.16 31.81
CA ASN A 4 12.63 8.14 32.12
C ASN A 4 11.58 8.09 30.99
N ARG A 5 10.57 7.22 31.14
CA ARG A 5 9.34 7.27 30.32
C ARG A 5 8.12 6.80 31.09
N VAL A 6 7.23 7.76 31.32
CA VAL A 6 5.76 7.66 31.41
C VAL A 6 5.28 9.02 30.84
N PRO A 7 4.26 9.11 29.98
CA PRO A 7 3.42 8.05 29.41
C PRO A 7 4.11 7.19 28.33
N GLY A 8 3.34 6.25 27.77
CA GLY A 8 3.70 5.45 26.59
C GLY A 8 4.58 4.23 26.81
N GLY A 9 4.73 3.82 28.07
CA GLY A 9 5.52 2.66 28.47
C GLY A 9 6.96 3.01 28.84
N GLY A 10 7.51 2.26 29.79
CA GLY A 10 8.87 2.43 30.30
C GLY A 10 9.37 1.17 30.99
N CYS A 11 10.63 1.17 31.45
CA CYS A 11 11.25 -0.04 32.03
C CYS A 11 10.77 -0.38 33.46
N GLN A 12 9.92 0.46 34.06
CA GLN A 12 9.45 0.37 35.44
C GLN A 12 7.95 0.08 35.49
N GLY A 13 7.56 -0.81 36.40
CA GLY A 13 6.20 -1.25 36.66
C GLY A 13 6.22 -2.49 37.56
N PRO A 14 5.07 -3.10 37.86
CA PRO A 14 5.01 -4.44 38.44
C PRO A 14 5.66 -5.49 37.53
N ASP A 15 6.18 -6.58 38.11
CA ASP A 15 6.72 -7.71 37.36
C ASP A 15 5.67 -8.33 36.44
N VAL A 16 6.10 -8.84 35.28
CA VAL A 16 5.20 -9.49 34.32
C VAL A 16 4.77 -10.86 34.85
N ARG A 17 3.46 -11.13 34.79
CA ARG A 17 2.83 -12.34 35.30
C ARG A 17 2.19 -13.14 34.16
N LEU A 18 2.41 -14.45 34.19
CA LEU A 18 1.64 -15.43 33.43
C LEU A 18 0.65 -16.11 34.38
N ILE A 19 -0.65 -15.96 34.12
CA ILE A 19 -1.70 -16.60 34.92
C ILE A 19 -2.40 -17.65 34.06
N ASP A 20 -2.29 -18.92 34.46
CA ASP A 20 -2.95 -20.03 33.81
C ASP A 20 -4.41 -20.16 34.28
N ARG A 21 -5.34 -20.34 33.34
CA ARG A 21 -6.78 -20.55 33.57
C ARG A 21 -7.30 -21.77 32.80
N GLY A 22 -6.43 -22.73 32.48
CA GLY A 22 -6.76 -23.97 31.78
C GLY A 22 -6.94 -23.75 30.27
N SER A 23 -8.15 -23.36 29.85
CA SER A 23 -8.47 -23.06 28.43
C SER A 23 -7.95 -21.70 27.97
N HIS A 24 -7.39 -20.91 28.89
CA HIS A 24 -6.86 -19.57 28.64
C HIS A 24 -5.58 -19.36 29.45
N VAL A 25 -4.73 -18.48 28.94
CA VAL A 25 -3.62 -17.87 29.67
C VAL A 25 -3.77 -16.36 29.63
N ILE A 26 -3.30 -15.70 30.68
CA ILE A 26 -3.37 -14.25 30.84
C ILE A 26 -1.96 -13.71 31.04
N LEU A 27 -1.58 -12.72 30.23
CA LEU A 27 -0.40 -11.88 30.42
C LEU A 27 -0.81 -10.63 31.17
N ASP A 28 -0.14 -10.31 32.28
CA ASP A 28 -0.45 -9.14 33.10
C ASP A 28 0.83 -8.48 33.64
N ASN A 29 1.02 -7.19 33.38
CA ASN A 29 2.13 -6.39 33.94
C ASN A 29 1.64 -5.31 34.92
N GLY A 30 0.41 -5.43 35.42
CA GLY A 30 -0.26 -4.44 36.28
C GLY A 30 -0.72 -3.17 35.56
N ILE A 31 -0.46 -3.02 34.26
CA ILE A 31 -0.86 -1.88 33.42
C ILE A 31 -1.81 -2.35 32.33
N VAL A 32 -1.43 -3.40 31.60
CA VAL A 32 -2.24 -4.08 30.57
C VAL A 32 -2.37 -5.55 30.95
N GLU A 33 -3.59 -6.07 30.82
CA GLU A 33 -3.87 -7.51 30.91
C GLU A 33 -4.38 -8.02 29.55
N VAL A 34 -3.82 -9.13 29.06
CA VAL A 34 -4.10 -9.71 27.73
C VAL A 34 -4.46 -11.19 27.90
N THR A 35 -5.69 -11.54 27.56
CA THR A 35 -6.23 -12.90 27.70
C THR A 35 -6.20 -13.61 26.36
N ILE A 36 -5.57 -14.79 26.31
CA ILE A 36 -5.29 -15.56 25.10
C ILE A 36 -5.79 -17.01 25.27
N SER A 37 -6.50 -17.56 24.28
CA SER A 37 -7.01 -18.94 24.35
C SER A 37 -5.93 -19.99 24.08
N ARG A 38 -6.03 -21.12 24.80
CA ARG A 38 -5.20 -22.32 24.64
C ARG A 38 -6.00 -23.44 23.97
N PRO A 39 -5.43 -24.18 23.00
CA PRO A 39 -4.14 -23.97 22.33
C PRO A 39 -4.22 -23.01 21.13
N GLY A 40 -5.38 -22.35 20.92
CA GLY A 40 -5.66 -21.61 19.69
C GLY A 40 -4.78 -20.39 19.42
N GLY A 41 -4.20 -19.76 20.45
CA GLY A 41 -3.38 -18.55 20.30
C GLY A 41 -4.20 -17.37 19.75
N ILE A 42 -5.39 -17.16 20.30
CA ILE A 42 -6.35 -16.11 19.91
C ILE A 42 -6.52 -15.15 21.08
N VAL A 43 -6.37 -13.85 20.85
CA VAL A 43 -6.59 -12.82 21.89
C VAL A 43 -8.09 -12.64 22.09
N THR A 44 -8.61 -13.16 23.20
CA THR A 44 -10.04 -13.17 23.53
C THR A 44 -10.45 -11.94 24.34
N GLY A 45 -9.50 -11.30 25.04
CA GLY A 45 -9.70 -10.00 25.65
C GLY A 45 -8.42 -9.21 25.92
N ILE A 46 -8.56 -7.88 26.03
CA ILE A 46 -7.51 -6.93 26.41
C ILE A 46 -8.12 -5.94 27.42
N ARG A 47 -7.64 -5.93 28.67
CA ARG A 47 -8.11 -5.04 29.74
C ARG A 47 -7.10 -3.93 29.97
N PHE A 48 -7.54 -2.68 29.79
CA PHE A 48 -6.69 -1.48 29.89
C PHE A 48 -7.54 -0.22 30.12
N GLY A 49 -6.98 0.80 30.78
CA GLY A 49 -7.54 2.14 30.85
C GLY A 49 -8.97 2.24 31.42
N GLY A 50 -9.36 1.31 32.30
CA GLY A 50 -10.70 1.25 32.88
C GLY A 50 -11.77 0.55 32.03
N ILE A 51 -11.38 -0.13 30.93
CA ILE A 51 -12.27 -0.97 30.13
C ILE A 51 -11.88 -2.45 30.32
N ASP A 52 -12.83 -3.29 30.72
CA ASP A 52 -12.62 -4.72 30.99
C ASP A 52 -12.22 -5.54 29.76
N ASN A 53 -12.68 -5.12 28.58
CA ASN A 53 -12.24 -5.67 27.30
C ASN A 53 -12.36 -4.63 26.19
N LEU A 54 -11.26 -4.30 25.51
CA LEU A 54 -11.25 -3.42 24.33
C LEU A 54 -11.82 -4.09 23.06
N LEU A 55 -11.81 -5.42 23.01
CA LEU A 55 -12.24 -6.21 21.86
C LEU A 55 -13.77 -6.40 21.85
N GLU A 56 -14.34 -6.55 20.66
CA GLU A 56 -15.79 -6.67 20.46
C GLU A 56 -16.35 -7.91 21.16
N ILE A 57 -16.98 -7.69 22.32
CA ILE A 57 -17.45 -8.76 23.22
C ILE A 57 -18.62 -9.54 22.62
N HIS A 58 -19.42 -8.93 21.74
CA HIS A 58 -20.54 -9.59 21.06
C HIS A 58 -20.06 -10.53 19.93
N ASN A 59 -18.81 -10.41 19.48
CA ASN A 59 -18.20 -11.41 18.62
C ASN A 59 -17.81 -12.66 19.41
N LYS A 60 -17.95 -13.83 18.75
CA LYS A 60 -17.24 -15.05 19.15
C LYS A 60 -15.75 -14.76 19.31
N GLU A 61 -15.09 -15.42 20.26
CA GLU A 61 -13.68 -15.16 20.60
C GLU A 61 -12.74 -15.33 19.40
N THR A 62 -13.01 -16.31 18.54
CA THR A 62 -12.33 -16.55 17.25
C THR A 62 -12.45 -15.41 16.23
N ASN A 63 -13.26 -14.38 16.52
CA ASN A 63 -13.53 -13.21 15.70
C ASN A 63 -13.26 -11.89 16.48
N ARG A 64 -12.35 -11.92 17.48
CA ARG A 64 -11.91 -10.74 18.26
C ARG A 64 -10.51 -10.28 17.86
N GLY A 65 -9.46 -10.80 18.49
CA GLY A 65 -8.06 -10.57 18.12
C GLY A 65 -7.40 -11.84 17.61
N TYR A 66 -7.14 -11.96 16.31
CA TYR A 66 -6.73 -13.22 15.69
C TYR A 66 -5.70 -13.05 14.57
N TRP A 67 -4.83 -14.03 14.43
CA TRP A 67 -4.04 -14.26 13.22
C TRP A 67 -4.95 -14.80 12.12
N ASP A 68 -5.15 -14.03 11.05
CA ASP A 68 -5.93 -14.44 9.89
C ASP A 68 -5.04 -15.19 8.90
N LEU A 69 -5.01 -16.48 9.15
CA LEU A 69 -4.70 -17.57 8.24
C LEU A 69 -5.97 -18.43 8.24
N ASN A 70 -6.30 -19.09 7.12
CA ASN A 70 -7.41 -20.04 7.15
C ASN A 70 -7.11 -21.15 8.18
N TRP A 71 -8.17 -21.52 8.93
CA TRP A 71 -8.36 -22.66 9.85
C TRP A 71 -7.46 -22.80 11.13
N ASN A 72 -8.07 -23.45 12.13
CA ASN A 72 -7.55 -24.19 13.29
C ASN A 72 -8.58 -25.34 13.53
N GLU A 73 -8.42 -26.45 14.24
CA GLU A 73 -7.46 -27.03 15.22
C GLU A 73 -7.63 -28.60 15.12
N PRO A 74 -7.19 -29.52 16.02
CA PRO A 74 -6.44 -29.39 17.28
C PRO A 74 -5.01 -29.99 17.20
N GLY A 75 -4.29 -30.03 18.35
CA GLY A 75 -3.00 -30.73 18.50
C GLY A 75 -1.77 -29.84 18.70
N GLY A 76 -1.95 -28.57 19.10
CA GLY A 76 -0.85 -27.64 19.39
C GLY A 76 -0.04 -28.01 20.64
N LYS A 77 1.21 -27.51 20.69
CA LYS A 77 2.07 -27.53 21.87
C LYS A 77 2.43 -26.09 22.24
N ASP A 78 1.94 -25.65 23.38
CA ASP A 78 2.33 -24.35 23.93
C ASP A 78 3.78 -24.40 24.48
N THR A 79 4.47 -23.26 24.51
CA THR A 79 5.75 -23.08 25.22
C THR A 79 5.78 -21.68 25.81
N PHE A 80 6.28 -21.55 27.05
CA PHE A 80 6.27 -20.31 27.82
C PHE A 80 7.67 -19.98 28.32
N ASP A 81 8.09 -18.74 28.13
CA ASP A 81 9.30 -18.16 28.69
C ASP A 81 8.89 -16.97 29.57
N VAL A 82 9.28 -17.00 30.84
CA VAL A 82 8.75 -16.13 31.91
C VAL A 82 9.89 -15.66 32.80
N ASP A 83 10.05 -14.35 32.90
CA ASP A 83 10.81 -13.68 33.96
C ASP A 83 10.07 -12.41 34.43
N GLY A 84 10.63 -11.67 35.39
CA GLY A 84 9.98 -10.47 35.93
C GLY A 84 9.94 -9.27 34.96
N ASP A 85 10.81 -9.26 33.95
CA ASP A 85 10.95 -8.19 32.96
C ASP A 85 10.12 -8.47 31.70
N LYS A 86 9.88 -9.73 31.35
CA LYS A 86 9.09 -10.16 30.19
C LYS A 86 8.37 -11.51 30.37
N VAL A 87 7.28 -11.68 29.63
CA VAL A 87 6.75 -13.00 29.28
C VAL A 87 6.64 -13.12 27.76
N GLU A 88 7.20 -14.18 27.19
CA GLU A 88 7.00 -14.61 25.81
C GLU A 88 6.23 -15.93 25.77
N LEU A 89 5.08 -15.93 25.07
CA LEU A 89 4.28 -17.12 24.80
C LEU A 89 4.49 -17.57 23.37
N SER A 90 4.56 -18.89 23.17
CA SER A 90 4.53 -19.57 21.89
C SER A 90 3.36 -20.55 21.85
N PHE A 91 2.54 -20.43 20.82
CA PHE A 91 1.45 -21.35 20.49
C PHE A 91 1.82 -22.06 19.18
N LEU A 92 2.65 -23.09 19.27
CA LEU A 92 3.03 -23.91 18.11
C LEU A 92 1.89 -24.86 17.74
N ARG A 93 1.27 -24.59 16.60
CA ARG A 93 0.32 -25.49 15.96
C ARG A 93 1.07 -26.27 14.86
N PRO A 94 1.31 -27.58 15.00
CA PRO A 94 1.97 -28.38 13.98
C PRO A 94 1.07 -28.61 12.77
N TYR A 95 1.61 -29.00 11.61
CA TYR A 95 0.82 -29.57 10.51
C TYR A 95 0.55 -31.06 10.78
N ILE A 96 -0.66 -31.53 10.46
CA ILE A 96 -1.03 -32.94 10.54
C ILE A 96 -1.30 -33.44 9.11
N PRO A 97 -0.44 -34.31 8.53
CA PRO A 97 -0.65 -34.86 7.20
C PRO A 97 -2.01 -35.56 7.01
N GLY A 98 -2.54 -35.52 5.78
CA GLY A 98 -3.84 -36.12 5.43
C GLY A 98 -5.08 -35.33 5.85
N THR A 99 -4.91 -34.24 6.59
CA THR A 99 -6.00 -33.32 6.96
C THR A 99 -6.17 -32.19 5.93
N LYS A 100 -7.23 -31.37 6.06
CA LYS A 100 -7.44 -30.14 5.28
C LYS A 100 -6.62 -28.95 5.79
N MET A 101 -5.59 -29.20 6.60
CA MET A 101 -4.69 -28.17 7.13
C MET A 101 -3.80 -27.56 6.03
N LEU A 102 -3.36 -26.32 6.26
CA LEU A 102 -2.27 -25.70 5.48
C LEU A 102 -0.96 -26.42 5.83
N PRO A 103 -0.15 -26.84 4.84
CA PRO A 103 1.13 -27.52 5.07
C PRO A 103 2.23 -26.51 5.45
N LEU A 104 2.07 -25.97 6.66
CA LEU A 104 3.00 -25.11 7.39
C LEU A 104 2.90 -25.51 8.86
N ASN A 105 4.00 -25.58 9.61
CA ASN A 105 3.98 -25.37 11.05
C ASN A 105 3.76 -23.87 11.31
N ILE A 106 2.95 -23.54 12.31
CA ILE A 106 2.58 -22.14 12.62
C ILE A 106 2.74 -21.92 14.12
N ASP A 107 3.77 -21.15 14.49
CA ASP A 107 4.02 -20.69 15.84
C ASP A 107 3.54 -19.24 15.98
N LYS A 108 2.44 -19.02 16.71
CA LYS A 108 1.93 -17.68 17.03
C LYS A 108 2.54 -17.24 18.35
N ARG A 109 3.18 -16.07 18.38
CA ARG A 109 3.86 -15.56 19.57
C ARG A 109 3.31 -14.22 20.06
N PHE A 110 3.32 -14.07 21.38
CA PHE A 110 2.82 -12.89 22.09
C PHE A 110 3.78 -12.54 23.22
N VAL A 111 4.16 -11.26 23.32
CA VAL A 111 5.12 -10.80 24.35
C VAL A 111 4.62 -9.57 25.08
N LEU A 112 4.59 -9.65 26.41
CA LEU A 112 4.35 -8.52 27.30
C LEU A 112 5.63 -8.19 28.06
N LEU A 113 5.99 -6.91 28.12
CA LEU A 113 7.18 -6.41 28.82
C LEU A 113 6.75 -5.62 30.06
N ARG A 114 7.58 -5.61 31.11
CA ARG A 114 7.36 -4.80 32.32
C ARG A 114 7.23 -3.32 31.94
N GLY A 115 6.22 -2.66 32.50
CA GLY A 115 6.02 -1.22 32.35
C GLY A 115 5.52 -0.74 30.97
N ASN A 116 5.39 -1.61 29.97
CA ASN A 116 4.81 -1.25 28.67
C ASN A 116 3.28 -1.13 28.72
N THR A 117 2.72 -0.10 28.08
CA THR A 117 1.27 0.07 27.87
C THR A 117 0.77 -0.70 26.64
N GLY A 118 1.27 -1.90 26.40
CA GLY A 118 0.97 -2.68 25.20
C GLY A 118 1.73 -4.00 25.13
N PHE A 119 1.40 -4.81 24.13
CA PHE A 119 2.04 -6.12 23.88
C PHE A 119 2.45 -6.28 22.42
N TYR A 120 3.45 -7.10 22.17
CA TYR A 120 3.89 -7.45 20.81
C TYR A 120 3.24 -8.75 20.36
N THR A 121 3.03 -8.91 19.06
CA THR A 121 2.79 -10.22 18.45
C THR A 121 3.67 -10.42 17.22
N TYR A 122 4.12 -11.66 17.03
CA TYR A 122 4.92 -12.09 15.89
C TYR A 122 4.63 -13.56 15.60
N GLY A 123 4.99 -14.04 14.41
CA GLY A 123 4.66 -15.40 13.99
C GLY A 123 5.76 -16.02 13.17
N ILE A 124 6.03 -17.30 13.40
CA ILE A 124 7.04 -18.07 12.67
C ILE A 124 6.29 -19.16 11.90
N TYR A 125 6.40 -19.14 10.57
CA TYR A 125 5.89 -20.22 9.72
C TYR A 125 7.08 -21.02 9.20
N GLU A 126 7.01 -22.34 9.35
CA GLU A 126 8.02 -23.29 8.90
C GLU A 126 7.36 -24.31 7.97
N ARG A 127 8.06 -24.68 6.91
CA ARG A 127 7.71 -25.73 5.96
C ARG A 127 8.91 -26.65 5.80
N PRO A 128 8.92 -27.83 6.43
CA PRO A 128 9.90 -28.87 6.15
C PRO A 128 9.85 -29.36 4.69
N ALA A 129 10.93 -29.98 4.25
CA ALA A 129 11.03 -30.54 2.90
C ALA A 129 10.02 -31.68 2.67
N GLY A 130 9.59 -31.87 1.43
CA GLY A 130 8.71 -32.97 1.00
C GLY A 130 7.22 -32.80 1.31
N TRP A 131 6.80 -31.68 1.92
CA TRP A 131 5.39 -31.43 2.24
C TRP A 131 4.53 -31.05 1.02
N PRO A 132 3.18 -31.09 1.11
CA PRO A 132 2.27 -30.78 -0.01
C PRO A 132 2.30 -29.32 -0.51
N ASP A 133 1.94 -29.15 -1.78
CA ASP A 133 1.91 -27.86 -2.47
C ASP A 133 0.75 -26.96 -2.02
N PHE A 134 0.99 -25.64 -1.91
CA PHE A 134 -0.05 -24.65 -1.58
C PHE A 134 0.37 -23.22 -1.99
N ASN A 135 -0.55 -22.25 -1.87
CA ASN A 135 -0.28 -20.81 -2.05
C ASN A 135 -0.69 -20.02 -0.80
N LEU A 136 0.14 -19.07 -0.35
CA LEU A 136 -0.17 -18.20 0.80
C LEU A 136 -0.75 -16.86 0.32
N ASN A 137 -2.03 -16.82 -0.04
CA ASN A 137 -2.65 -15.62 -0.65
C ASN A 137 -2.70 -14.38 0.27
N GLN A 138 -2.72 -14.59 1.59
CA GLN A 138 -2.62 -13.54 2.60
C GLN A 138 -2.07 -14.08 3.92
N THR A 139 -1.50 -13.20 4.74
CA THR A 139 -1.41 -13.36 6.19
C THR A 139 -1.39 -11.99 6.88
N ARG A 140 -2.07 -11.90 8.02
CA ARG A 140 -2.24 -10.67 8.81
C ARG A 140 -2.65 -10.99 10.25
N VAL A 141 -2.48 -10.03 11.16
CA VAL A 141 -3.25 -10.01 12.43
C VAL A 141 -4.42 -9.05 12.28
N THR A 142 -5.56 -9.42 12.85
CA THR A 142 -6.81 -8.64 12.88
C THR A 142 -7.23 -8.41 14.32
N PHE A 143 -7.52 -7.17 14.70
CA PHE A 143 -8.21 -6.84 15.95
C PHE A 143 -9.53 -6.14 15.64
N LYS A 144 -10.64 -6.64 16.20
CA LYS A 144 -11.96 -6.02 16.13
C LYS A 144 -12.31 -5.45 17.49
N LEU A 145 -12.31 -4.13 17.58
CA LEU A 145 -12.56 -3.38 18.82
C LEU A 145 -14.06 -3.16 19.03
N ARG A 146 -14.45 -2.83 20.27
CA ARG A 146 -15.84 -2.55 20.64
C ARG A 146 -16.47 -1.40 19.85
N LYS A 147 -17.56 -1.66 19.12
CA LYS A 147 -18.28 -0.61 18.37
C LYS A 147 -18.94 0.45 19.26
N ASP A 148 -19.29 0.10 20.51
CA ASP A 148 -19.82 1.07 21.49
C ASP A 148 -18.74 2.00 22.06
N ARG A 149 -17.45 1.74 21.80
CA ARG A 149 -16.33 2.52 22.36
C ARG A 149 -15.50 3.24 21.32
N PHE A 150 -15.17 2.61 20.20
CA PHE A 150 -14.19 3.11 19.25
C PHE A 150 -14.89 3.65 17.99
N GLN A 151 -15.25 4.94 17.99
CA GLN A 151 -15.91 5.59 16.83
C GLN A 151 -14.95 6.39 15.93
N PHE A 152 -13.79 6.82 16.44
CA PHE A 152 -12.86 7.66 15.71
C PHE A 152 -11.64 6.86 15.24
N MET A 153 -11.31 6.93 13.96
CA MET A 153 -10.17 6.24 13.35
C MET A 153 -9.08 7.25 12.96
N ALA A 154 -7.81 6.88 13.12
CA ALA A 154 -6.67 7.66 12.64
C ALA A 154 -5.58 6.75 12.02
N MET A 155 -5.10 7.13 10.84
CA MET A 155 -4.02 6.42 10.12
C MET A 155 -2.96 7.34 9.49
N ALA A 156 -3.24 8.63 9.34
CA ALA A 156 -2.30 9.67 8.92
C ALA A 156 -2.78 11.03 9.45
N ASP A 157 -1.94 12.08 9.42
CA ASP A 157 -2.37 13.43 9.83
C ASP A 157 -3.51 14.00 8.98
N THR A 158 -3.68 13.50 7.74
CA THR A 158 -4.77 13.90 6.82
C THR A 158 -5.89 12.85 6.72
N LYS A 159 -5.72 11.64 7.27
CA LYS A 159 -6.72 10.54 7.23
C LYS A 159 -7.14 10.17 8.65
N GLN A 160 -8.04 10.98 9.21
CA GLN A 160 -8.70 10.75 10.50
C GLN A 160 -10.16 11.21 10.45
N ARG A 161 -11.09 10.44 11.02
CA ARG A 161 -12.51 10.81 11.10
C ARG A 161 -13.26 9.99 12.14
N LEU A 162 -14.45 10.47 12.52
CA LEU A 162 -15.52 9.58 12.96
C LEU A 162 -15.89 8.67 11.77
N MET A 163 -15.97 7.36 12.02
CA MET A 163 -16.28 6.36 11.01
C MET A 163 -17.74 5.89 11.12
N PRO A 164 -18.36 5.42 10.02
CA PRO A 164 -19.58 4.63 10.08
C PRO A 164 -19.45 3.46 11.04
N SER A 165 -20.55 3.13 11.73
CA SER A 165 -20.66 1.92 12.52
C SER A 165 -20.85 0.68 11.62
N PRO A 166 -20.69 -0.54 12.15
CA PRO A 166 -21.02 -1.76 11.42
C PRO A 166 -22.52 -1.86 11.09
N ASP A 167 -23.35 -1.21 11.90
CA ASP A 167 -24.81 -1.30 11.80
C ASP A 167 -25.31 -0.43 10.63
N ASP A 168 -24.66 0.71 10.36
CA ASP A 168 -24.92 1.55 9.18
C ASP A 168 -24.62 0.82 7.85
N ARG A 169 -23.88 -0.30 7.91
CA ARG A 169 -23.58 -1.19 6.77
C ARG A 169 -24.50 -2.41 6.66
N LEU A 170 -25.56 -2.50 7.47
CA LEU A 170 -26.59 -3.52 7.28
C LEU A 170 -27.42 -3.23 6.02
N GLN A 171 -28.01 -4.27 5.43
CA GLN A 171 -28.75 -4.19 4.15
C GLN A 171 -29.95 -3.23 4.20
N GLN A 172 -30.52 -2.98 5.38
CA GLN A 172 -31.62 -2.01 5.58
C GLN A 172 -31.15 -0.54 5.63
N HIS A 173 -29.84 -0.30 5.84
CA HIS A 173 -29.26 1.02 6.01
C HIS A 173 -28.41 1.48 4.81
N CYS A 174 -27.90 0.55 4.01
CA CYS A 174 -27.04 0.80 2.86
C CYS A 174 -27.43 0.02 1.60
N THR A 175 -26.81 0.31 0.46
CA THR A 175 -26.88 -0.53 -0.75
C THR A 175 -25.48 -0.82 -1.29
N GLN A 176 -25.22 -2.08 -1.63
CA GLN A 176 -23.97 -2.50 -2.25
C GLN A 176 -23.80 -1.87 -3.64
N LEU A 177 -22.59 -1.45 -3.96
CA LEU A 177 -22.20 -0.95 -5.28
C LEU A 177 -21.58 -2.10 -6.11
N ALA A 178 -20.67 -1.81 -7.04
CA ALA A 178 -20.16 -2.78 -8.01
C ALA A 178 -19.44 -4.02 -7.40
N TYR A 179 -19.09 -3.99 -6.11
CA TYR A 179 -18.48 -5.11 -5.38
C TYR A 179 -18.82 -5.03 -3.88
N PRO A 180 -18.74 -6.16 -3.12
CA PRO A 180 -19.25 -6.25 -1.74
C PRO A 180 -18.63 -5.27 -0.73
N GLU A 181 -17.39 -4.84 -0.93
CA GLU A 181 -16.74 -3.88 -0.04
C GLU A 181 -17.30 -2.46 -0.09
N ALA A 182 -17.81 -2.00 -1.23
CA ALA A 182 -18.32 -0.64 -1.38
C ALA A 182 -19.85 -0.59 -1.17
N VAL A 183 -20.28 0.22 -0.20
CA VAL A 183 -21.71 0.44 0.08
C VAL A 183 -22.02 1.94 0.15
N LEU A 184 -23.16 2.35 -0.40
CA LEU A 184 -23.74 3.68 -0.25
C LEU A 184 -24.71 3.68 0.94
N ILE A 185 -24.48 4.56 1.91
CA ILE A 185 -25.24 4.64 3.17
C ILE A 185 -26.46 5.58 3.01
N HIS A 186 -27.67 5.04 3.15
CA HIS A 186 -28.93 5.79 2.98
C HIS A 186 -29.50 6.33 4.30
N THR A 187 -29.23 5.64 5.40
CA THR A 187 -29.59 6.00 6.78
C THR A 187 -28.46 5.61 7.72
N SER A 188 -28.26 6.38 8.79
CA SER A 188 -27.22 6.10 9.79
C SER A 188 -27.59 6.70 11.14
N GLN A 189 -27.05 6.14 12.23
CA GLN A 189 -27.16 6.74 13.56
C GLN A 189 -26.44 8.10 13.66
N ASN A 190 -25.39 8.32 12.85
CA ASN A 190 -24.84 9.66 12.63
C ASN A 190 -25.32 10.19 11.25
N PRO A 191 -26.20 11.20 11.20
CA PRO A 191 -26.66 11.79 9.94
C PRO A 191 -25.53 12.29 9.02
N GLU A 192 -24.35 12.61 9.56
CA GLU A 192 -23.18 13.00 8.77
C GLU A 192 -22.72 11.94 7.78
N PHE A 193 -22.99 10.64 8.01
CA PHE A 193 -22.60 9.56 7.08
C PHE A 193 -23.65 9.28 6.01
N ARG A 194 -24.81 9.96 6.06
CA ARG A 194 -25.85 9.82 5.06
C ARG A 194 -25.37 10.34 3.69
N GLY A 195 -25.58 9.52 2.68
CA GLY A 195 -25.12 9.75 1.32
C GLY A 195 -23.63 9.48 1.09
N GLU A 196 -22.89 8.90 2.04
CA GLU A 196 -21.49 8.51 1.80
C GLU A 196 -21.36 7.09 1.26
N VAL A 197 -20.30 6.89 0.48
CA VAL A 197 -19.76 5.57 0.17
C VAL A 197 -18.66 5.24 1.17
N ASP A 198 -18.77 4.07 1.80
CA ASP A 198 -17.73 3.51 2.65
C ASP A 198 -17.20 2.20 2.05
N ASP A 199 -15.88 2.14 1.87
CA ASP A 199 -15.12 0.97 1.46
C ASP A 199 -13.79 0.90 2.22
N LYS A 200 -13.47 -0.28 2.77
CA LYS A 200 -12.20 -0.58 3.45
C LYS A 200 -10.95 -0.19 2.63
N TYR A 201 -11.01 -0.26 1.30
CA TYR A 201 -9.87 0.09 0.43
C TYR A 201 -9.55 1.59 0.38
N GLN A 202 -10.49 2.46 0.76
CA GLN A 202 -10.24 3.90 0.90
C GLN A 202 -9.28 4.20 2.06
N TYR A 203 -9.07 3.25 2.96
CA TYR A 203 -8.20 3.33 4.14
C TYR A 203 -6.95 2.44 3.98
N SER A 204 -6.50 2.27 2.73
CA SER A 204 -5.18 1.71 2.39
C SER A 204 -4.08 2.78 2.44
N CYS A 205 -2.83 2.35 2.62
CA CYS A 205 -1.63 3.14 2.34
C CYS A 205 -0.44 2.24 1.95
N ASP A 206 0.61 2.86 1.44
CA ASP A 206 1.88 2.22 1.06
C ASP A 206 2.61 1.65 2.29
N ASN A 207 3.31 0.52 2.12
CA ASN A 207 4.17 -0.06 3.17
C ASN A 207 5.09 0.99 3.85
N ARG A 208 5.70 1.91 3.07
CA ARG A 208 6.57 2.99 3.59
C ARG A 208 5.87 3.93 4.58
N GLU A 209 4.57 4.15 4.43
CA GLU A 209 3.72 5.00 5.28
C GLU A 209 3.03 4.20 6.39
N ASN A 210 2.81 2.90 6.18
CA ASN A 210 2.08 1.98 7.05
C ASN A 210 2.88 1.63 8.32
N ARG A 211 3.07 2.64 9.18
CA ARG A 211 3.91 2.61 10.38
C ARG A 211 3.12 2.70 11.69
N VAL A 212 2.04 3.48 11.73
CA VAL A 212 1.09 3.51 12.85
C VAL A 212 -0.32 3.87 12.39
N HIS A 213 -1.30 3.09 12.81
CA HIS A 213 -2.73 3.31 12.58
C HIS A 213 -3.57 2.67 13.68
N GLY A 214 -4.79 3.15 13.88
CA GLY A 214 -5.61 2.68 14.98
C GLY A 214 -6.93 3.40 15.14
N TRP A 215 -7.47 3.31 16.35
CA TRP A 215 -8.76 3.86 16.75
C TRP A 215 -8.68 4.53 18.12
N ILE A 216 -9.54 5.51 18.33
CA ILE A 216 -9.72 6.25 19.56
C ILE A 216 -11.14 6.01 20.09
N SER A 217 -11.22 5.70 21.38
CA SER A 217 -12.42 5.89 22.19
C SER A 217 -12.36 7.25 22.86
N CYS A 218 -13.50 7.94 22.90
CA CYS A 218 -13.64 9.22 23.60
C CYS A 218 -14.11 9.06 25.06
N ASN A 219 -14.59 7.87 25.46
CA ASN A 219 -15.14 7.64 26.81
C ASN A 219 -14.97 6.17 27.29
N PRO A 220 -13.91 5.86 28.06
CA PRO A 220 -12.79 6.74 28.44
C PRO A 220 -11.92 7.14 27.24
N ALA A 221 -11.18 8.24 27.37
CA ALA A 221 -10.31 8.77 26.31
C ALA A 221 -9.05 7.91 26.15
N LEU A 222 -9.08 6.98 25.19
CA LEU A 222 -8.17 5.85 25.06
C LEU A 222 -7.88 5.53 23.58
N GLY A 223 -6.63 5.32 23.22
CA GLY A 223 -6.22 4.90 21.89
C GLY A 223 -5.77 3.44 21.83
N PHE A 224 -6.08 2.76 20.73
CA PHE A 224 -5.59 1.42 20.37
C PHE A 224 -4.88 1.52 19.02
N TRP A 225 -3.62 1.10 18.95
CA TRP A 225 -2.75 1.33 17.80
C TRP A 225 -1.99 0.07 17.40
N ILE A 226 -1.86 -0.16 16.09
CA ILE A 226 -0.88 -1.10 15.54
C ILE A 226 0.33 -0.29 15.09
N ILE A 227 1.50 -0.60 15.65
CA ILE A 227 2.78 -0.01 15.28
C ILE A 227 3.65 -1.05 14.56
N THR A 228 4.19 -0.68 13.41
CA THR A 228 5.08 -1.53 12.59
C THR A 228 6.47 -0.90 12.47
N ALA A 229 7.43 -1.43 13.23
CA ALA A 229 8.80 -0.92 13.32
C ALA A 229 9.64 -1.18 12.05
N SER A 230 9.37 -2.27 11.33
CA SER A 230 10.13 -2.69 10.15
C SER A 230 9.21 -3.29 9.08
N ASP A 231 9.58 -3.09 7.82
CA ASP A 231 8.93 -3.70 6.66
C ASP A 231 9.57 -5.05 6.27
N GLU A 232 10.60 -5.55 6.98
CA GLU A 232 11.48 -6.62 6.46
C GLU A 232 10.78 -7.92 6.04
N PHE A 233 9.64 -8.20 6.68
CA PHE A 233 8.81 -9.38 6.46
C PHE A 233 7.66 -9.15 5.46
N ARG A 234 7.34 -7.89 5.11
CA ARG A 234 6.28 -7.54 4.15
C ARG A 234 6.68 -7.93 2.72
N ASN A 235 5.69 -8.02 1.84
CA ASN A 235 5.88 -8.31 0.41
C ASN A 235 5.77 -7.04 -0.45
N GLY A 236 6.37 -7.04 -1.65
CA GLY A 236 6.19 -6.01 -2.68
C GLY A 236 6.91 -4.67 -2.49
N GLY A 237 7.90 -4.58 -1.59
CA GLY A 237 8.67 -3.36 -1.36
C GLY A 237 7.85 -2.17 -0.81
N PRO A 238 8.37 -0.93 -0.89
CA PRO A 238 7.84 0.18 -0.10
C PRO A 238 6.59 0.87 -0.68
N LEU A 239 6.29 0.69 -1.99
CA LEU A 239 5.07 1.22 -2.66
C LEU A 239 3.86 0.27 -2.60
N LYS A 240 4.03 -0.97 -2.14
CA LYS A 240 2.93 -1.94 -2.08
C LYS A 240 1.88 -1.46 -1.09
N GLN A 241 0.70 -1.10 -1.60
CA GLN A 241 -0.44 -0.72 -0.77
C GLN A 241 -1.00 -1.91 0.01
N ASN A 242 -1.39 -1.65 1.26
CA ASN A 242 -2.02 -2.61 2.17
C ASN A 242 -3.14 -1.93 2.98
N LEU A 243 -4.12 -2.72 3.43
CA LEU A 243 -5.19 -2.25 4.31
C LEU A 243 -4.64 -1.89 5.71
N THR A 244 -5.28 -0.93 6.40
CA THR A 244 -4.90 -0.49 7.74
C THR A 244 -6.02 -0.68 8.76
N SER A 245 -6.64 0.41 9.23
CA SER A 245 -7.89 0.42 9.98
C SER A 245 -9.09 0.55 9.03
N HIS A 246 -10.25 0.01 9.40
CA HIS A 246 -11.51 0.23 8.68
C HIS A 246 -12.75 -0.07 9.54
N VAL A 247 -13.94 0.30 9.04
CA VAL A 247 -15.27 0.01 9.62
C VAL A 247 -15.38 -1.39 10.24
N GLY A 248 -16.08 -1.51 11.38
CA GLY A 248 -15.95 -2.69 12.25
C GLY A 248 -14.96 -2.48 13.40
N PRO A 249 -14.73 -1.22 13.85
CA PRO A 249 -13.58 -0.79 14.62
C PRO A 249 -12.34 -1.68 14.48
N THR A 250 -11.97 -1.95 13.22
CA THR A 250 -11.02 -3.00 12.88
C THR A 250 -9.65 -2.39 12.65
N CYS A 251 -8.61 -3.03 13.19
CA CYS A 251 -7.20 -2.77 12.89
C CYS A 251 -6.58 -4.01 12.24
N LEU A 252 -5.83 -3.83 11.15
CA LEU A 252 -5.10 -4.90 10.47
C LEU A 252 -3.58 -4.66 10.51
N ALA A 253 -2.82 -5.66 10.92
CA ALA A 253 -1.38 -5.74 10.65
C ALA A 253 -1.17 -6.62 9.42
N MET A 254 -1.19 -6.02 8.23
CA MET A 254 -0.95 -6.74 6.98
C MET A 254 0.53 -7.11 6.85
N PHE A 255 0.81 -8.41 6.83
CA PHE A 255 2.16 -8.95 6.56
C PHE A 255 2.31 -9.39 5.11
N HIS A 256 1.25 -9.96 4.55
CA HIS A 256 1.25 -10.50 3.21
C HIS A 256 -0.14 -10.34 2.57
N SER A 257 -0.19 -9.86 1.33
CA SER A 257 -1.44 -9.88 0.55
C SER A 257 -1.22 -9.78 -0.96
N ALA A 258 -2.17 -10.36 -1.71
CA ALA A 258 -2.39 -10.13 -3.14
C ALA A 258 -3.02 -8.75 -3.47
N HIS A 259 -3.34 -7.91 -2.48
CA HIS A 259 -4.01 -6.63 -2.73
C HIS A 259 -3.08 -5.66 -3.46
N TYR A 260 -3.57 -4.98 -4.50
CA TYR A 260 -2.76 -4.08 -5.34
C TYR A 260 -1.59 -4.79 -6.07
N ALA A 261 -1.69 -6.12 -6.29
CA ALA A 261 -0.73 -6.88 -7.11
C ALA A 261 -1.27 -8.17 -7.77
N GLY A 262 -2.35 -8.75 -7.25
CA GLY A 262 -2.88 -10.03 -7.70
C GLY A 262 -1.97 -11.21 -7.32
N ALA A 263 -2.13 -12.32 -8.03
CA ALA A 263 -1.39 -13.57 -7.76
C ALA A 263 0.14 -13.45 -7.93
N ALA A 264 0.63 -12.43 -8.64
CA ALA A 264 2.06 -12.17 -8.83
C ALA A 264 2.82 -11.87 -7.53
N LEU A 265 2.11 -11.59 -6.42
CA LEU A 265 2.71 -11.45 -5.10
C LEU A 265 2.38 -12.58 -4.11
N CYS A 266 1.62 -13.61 -4.52
CA CYS A 266 1.36 -14.80 -3.71
C CYS A 266 2.53 -15.79 -3.83
N PRO A 267 3.21 -16.20 -2.74
CA PRO A 267 4.27 -17.18 -2.83
C PRO A 267 3.65 -18.57 -3.05
N GLU A 268 4.11 -19.23 -4.11
CA GLU A 268 3.71 -20.57 -4.50
C GLU A 268 4.70 -21.60 -3.97
N PHE A 269 4.25 -22.50 -3.09
CA PHE A 269 5.06 -23.58 -2.56
C PHE A 269 4.82 -24.84 -3.39
N ARG A 270 5.90 -25.38 -3.98
CA ARG A 270 5.85 -26.46 -4.97
C ARG A 270 6.89 -27.55 -4.69
N ASN A 271 6.62 -28.77 -5.18
CA ASN A 271 7.58 -29.88 -5.24
C ASN A 271 8.26 -30.19 -3.89
N GLY A 272 7.59 -29.92 -2.77
CA GLY A 272 8.16 -30.14 -1.45
C GLY A 272 9.24 -29.14 -0.99
N GLU A 273 9.33 -27.93 -1.55
CA GLU A 273 10.35 -26.93 -1.14
C GLU A 273 10.35 -26.60 0.38
N ALA A 274 11.52 -26.45 0.99
CA ALA A 274 11.63 -26.03 2.38
C ALA A 274 11.60 -24.50 2.52
N TRP A 275 10.95 -23.97 3.55
CA TRP A 275 10.84 -22.52 3.78
C TRP A 275 10.54 -22.18 5.25
N THR A 276 11.22 -21.17 5.79
CA THR A 276 10.90 -20.61 7.12
C THR A 276 10.89 -19.08 7.05
N LYS A 277 9.85 -18.44 7.59
CA LYS A 277 9.75 -16.98 7.67
C LYS A 277 9.13 -16.49 8.97
N VAL A 278 9.72 -15.43 9.51
CA VAL A 278 9.20 -14.67 10.66
C VAL A 278 8.44 -13.44 10.16
N PHE A 279 7.25 -13.21 10.70
CA PHE A 279 6.40 -12.05 10.45
C PHE A 279 6.23 -11.24 11.74
N GLY A 280 6.48 -9.93 11.67
CA GLY A 280 6.60 -9.07 12.85
C GLY A 280 7.99 -9.14 13.50
N PRO A 281 8.13 -8.72 14.78
CA PRO A 281 7.06 -8.22 15.64
C PRO A 281 6.36 -6.95 15.16
N VAL A 282 5.08 -6.85 15.49
CA VAL A 282 4.29 -5.61 15.52
C VAL A 282 3.85 -5.35 16.95
N PHE A 283 3.77 -4.08 17.33
CA PHE A 283 3.40 -3.66 18.68
C PHE A 283 1.94 -3.19 18.71
N ILE A 284 1.14 -3.79 19.59
CA ILE A 284 -0.21 -3.34 19.92
C ILE A 284 -0.04 -2.34 21.06
N TYR A 285 0.01 -1.07 20.70
CA TYR A 285 0.24 0.04 21.62
C TYR A 285 -1.09 0.62 22.09
N LEU A 286 -1.22 0.82 23.39
CA LEU A 286 -2.38 1.42 24.02
C LEU A 286 -1.95 2.68 24.78
N ASN A 287 -2.77 3.73 24.73
CA ASN A 287 -2.54 4.96 25.50
C ASN A 287 -3.85 5.53 26.04
N VAL A 288 -3.74 6.35 27.10
CA VAL A 288 -4.87 7.05 27.73
C VAL A 288 -4.55 8.53 27.88
N ALA A 289 -5.59 9.35 27.80
CA ALA A 289 -5.55 10.74 28.16
C ALA A 289 -5.92 10.92 29.64
N ALA A 290 -5.30 11.91 30.31
CA ALA A 290 -5.75 12.38 31.61
C ALA A 290 -7.17 12.96 31.52
N THR A 291 -7.92 12.91 32.62
CA THR A 291 -9.38 12.98 32.59
C THR A 291 -10.00 14.38 32.46
N HIS A 292 -11.03 14.45 31.61
CA HIS A 292 -12.19 15.36 31.72
C HIS A 292 -12.02 16.89 31.70
N ALA A 293 -10.94 17.43 31.11
CA ALA A 293 -10.90 18.84 30.70
C ALA A 293 -10.38 19.02 29.26
N GLN A 294 -11.29 18.94 28.27
CA GLN A 294 -11.03 19.26 26.86
C GLN A 294 -9.82 18.56 26.20
N VAL A 295 -9.47 17.33 26.61
CA VAL A 295 -8.35 16.63 25.96
C VAL A 295 -8.73 16.27 24.53
N ASN A 296 -8.09 16.99 23.60
CA ASN A 296 -8.22 16.75 22.18
C ASN A 296 -7.72 15.34 21.85
N CYS A 297 -8.54 14.55 21.16
CA CYS A 297 -8.22 13.18 20.72
C CYS A 297 -6.89 13.10 19.93
N ARG A 298 -6.50 14.21 19.30
CA ARG A 298 -5.17 14.42 18.70
C ARG A 298 -4.01 14.03 19.63
N TYR A 299 -4.11 14.24 20.95
CA TYR A 299 -3.06 13.85 21.90
C TYR A 299 -2.71 12.35 21.78
N LEU A 300 -3.72 11.48 21.74
CA LEU A 300 -3.55 10.03 21.64
C LEU A 300 -2.86 9.63 20.33
N TRP A 301 -3.07 10.39 19.25
CA TRP A 301 -2.44 10.18 17.96
C TRP A 301 -0.99 10.71 17.89
N GLU A 302 -0.73 11.92 18.40
CA GLU A 302 0.64 12.47 18.44
C GLU A 302 1.56 11.61 19.33
N ASP A 303 1.04 11.13 20.46
CA ASP A 303 1.70 10.18 21.36
C ASP A 303 1.95 8.81 20.69
N ALA A 304 0.98 8.28 19.93
CA ALA A 304 1.17 7.05 19.14
C ALA A 304 2.23 7.20 18.03
N LYS A 305 2.31 8.37 17.38
CA LYS A 305 3.42 8.70 16.45
C LYS A 305 4.76 8.75 17.18
N GLN A 306 4.81 9.32 18.39
CA GLN A 306 6.04 9.39 19.18
C GLN A 306 6.51 8.01 19.67
N GLN A 307 5.58 7.10 20.00
CA GLN A 307 5.94 5.71 20.28
C GLN A 307 6.38 4.97 19.00
N MET A 308 5.72 5.19 17.86
CA MET A 308 6.14 4.60 16.58
C MET A 308 7.59 4.95 16.21
N VAL A 309 7.99 6.22 16.36
CA VAL A 309 9.39 6.64 16.16
C VAL A 309 10.34 5.92 17.11
N THR A 310 9.88 5.55 18.31
CA THR A 310 10.67 4.82 19.31
C THR A 310 10.82 3.34 18.97
N GLU A 311 9.74 2.68 18.51
CA GLU A 311 9.79 1.29 18.04
C GLU A 311 10.69 1.14 16.80
N VAL A 312 10.56 2.07 15.83
CA VAL A 312 11.43 2.13 14.64
C VAL A 312 12.90 2.36 15.03
N GLY A 313 13.17 3.28 15.97
CA GLY A 313 14.51 3.56 16.48
C GLY A 313 15.12 2.42 17.32
N SER A 314 14.29 1.48 17.79
CA SER A 314 14.67 0.32 18.60
C SER A 314 14.78 -0.98 17.79
N TRP A 315 14.58 -0.96 16.47
CA TRP A 315 14.68 -2.15 15.62
C TRP A 315 16.14 -2.57 15.38
N PRO A 316 16.48 -3.87 15.40
CA PRO A 316 15.65 -5.01 15.79
C PRO A 316 15.58 -5.16 17.31
N VAL A 317 14.40 -5.49 17.82
CA VAL A 317 14.17 -5.67 19.26
C VAL A 317 15.04 -6.80 19.86
N PRO A 318 15.60 -6.63 21.06
CA PRO A 318 16.54 -7.62 21.62
C PRO A 318 15.85 -8.82 22.28
N TRP A 319 14.59 -8.71 22.68
CA TRP A 319 13.88 -9.69 23.51
C TRP A 319 13.46 -11.04 22.87
N PRO A 320 13.17 -11.20 21.55
CA PRO A 320 12.52 -12.42 21.03
C PRO A 320 13.37 -13.68 21.22
N VAL A 321 12.90 -14.71 21.93
CA VAL A 321 13.77 -15.86 22.27
C VAL A 321 13.97 -16.87 21.13
N SER A 322 13.24 -16.77 20.02
CA SER A 322 13.45 -17.67 18.88
C SER A 322 14.76 -17.38 18.12
N PRO A 323 15.54 -18.40 17.74
CA PRO A 323 16.71 -18.25 16.86
C PRO A 323 16.33 -17.80 15.42
N ASP A 324 15.08 -17.97 14.98
CA ASP A 324 14.60 -17.48 13.68
C ASP A 324 14.52 -15.94 13.60
N PHE A 325 14.63 -15.26 14.76
CA PHE A 325 14.74 -13.81 14.86
C PHE A 325 16.20 -13.39 15.12
N PRO A 326 17.00 -13.13 14.05
CA PRO A 326 18.37 -12.65 14.20
C PRO A 326 18.39 -11.29 14.90
N LYS A 327 19.28 -11.16 15.89
CA LYS A 327 19.51 -9.97 16.70
C LYS A 327 20.25 -8.89 15.92
N SER A 328 20.48 -7.74 16.56
CA SER A 328 21.22 -6.63 15.94
C SER A 328 22.64 -7.03 15.52
N MET A 329 23.31 -7.91 16.28
CA MET A 329 24.65 -8.42 15.96
C MET A 329 24.65 -9.45 14.82
N ASP A 330 23.55 -10.16 14.60
CA ASP A 330 23.41 -11.20 13.55
C ASP A 330 23.06 -10.60 12.17
N ARG A 331 23.10 -9.27 12.07
CA ARG A 331 22.68 -8.47 10.93
C ARG A 331 23.82 -7.56 10.48
N GLY A 332 23.76 -7.16 9.21
CA GLY A 332 24.68 -6.19 8.62
C GLY A 332 23.98 -4.92 8.15
N SER A 333 24.73 -4.09 7.44
CA SER A 333 24.26 -2.86 6.81
C SER A 333 25.04 -2.55 5.54
N ILE A 334 24.43 -1.80 4.62
CA ILE A 334 25.10 -1.28 3.42
C ILE A 334 24.91 0.23 3.31
N SER A 335 25.83 0.93 2.65
CA SER A 335 25.65 2.32 2.26
C SER A 335 26.41 2.65 0.97
N GLY A 336 26.04 3.76 0.34
CA GLY A 336 26.69 4.26 -0.87
C GLY A 336 26.03 5.55 -1.36
N ARG A 337 26.37 5.95 -2.59
CA ARG A 337 25.74 7.05 -3.31
C ARG A 337 25.26 6.57 -4.67
N LEU A 338 23.96 6.72 -4.97
CA LEU A 338 23.44 6.51 -6.31
C LEU A 338 23.62 7.78 -7.15
N LEU A 339 24.19 7.63 -8.35
CA LEU A 339 24.25 8.64 -9.38
C LEU A 339 23.48 8.18 -10.61
N VAL A 340 22.84 9.09 -11.34
CA VAL A 340 22.09 8.80 -12.56
C VAL A 340 22.83 9.37 -13.76
N LYS A 341 22.93 8.59 -14.84
CA LYS A 341 23.65 8.94 -16.08
C LYS A 341 22.77 8.67 -17.30
N ASP A 342 21.91 9.63 -17.64
CA ASP A 342 21.19 9.64 -18.93
C ASP A 342 21.90 10.59 -19.90
N ARG A 343 22.55 10.01 -20.92
CA ARG A 343 23.36 10.71 -21.93
C ARG A 343 22.59 11.71 -22.80
N PHE A 344 21.26 11.75 -22.74
CA PHE A 344 20.43 12.74 -23.45
C PHE A 344 19.75 13.75 -22.50
N ALA A 345 19.80 13.53 -21.18
CA ALA A 345 19.35 14.51 -20.20
C ALA A 345 20.52 15.36 -19.66
N SER A 346 21.71 14.75 -19.48
CA SER A 346 22.92 15.44 -18.97
C SER A 346 24.20 14.83 -19.56
N PRO A 347 25.23 15.64 -19.87
CA PRO A 347 26.54 15.12 -20.27
C PRO A 347 27.32 14.49 -19.09
N THR A 348 26.98 14.83 -17.84
CA THR A 348 27.61 14.32 -16.62
C THR A 348 26.59 13.60 -15.72
N PRO A 349 27.02 12.59 -14.93
CA PRO A 349 26.14 11.99 -13.94
C PRO A 349 25.66 13.01 -12.90
N PHE A 350 24.41 12.87 -12.46
CA PHE A 350 23.78 13.70 -11.42
C PHE A 350 23.33 12.84 -10.24
N ALA A 351 22.88 13.47 -9.15
CA ALA A 351 22.43 12.77 -7.95
C ALA A 351 21.20 11.87 -8.21
N GLY A 352 21.16 10.69 -7.60
CA GLY A 352 19.96 9.85 -7.49
C GLY A 352 19.01 10.38 -6.41
N CYS A 353 18.54 11.62 -6.56
CA CYS A 353 17.76 12.35 -5.56
C CYS A 353 16.57 11.53 -5.06
N TYR A 354 16.47 11.31 -3.75
CA TYR A 354 15.31 10.64 -3.12
C TYR A 354 15.02 9.21 -3.63
N ALA A 355 16.01 8.56 -4.24
CA ALA A 355 15.91 7.20 -4.75
C ALA A 355 15.54 6.18 -3.67
N PHE A 356 14.62 5.27 -3.96
CA PHE A 356 14.39 4.11 -3.11
C PHE A 356 15.36 3.01 -3.52
N LEU A 357 16.21 2.57 -2.58
CA LEU A 357 17.23 1.55 -2.77
C LEU A 357 17.09 0.45 -1.72
N GLY A 358 17.26 -0.79 -2.13
CA GLY A 358 17.02 -1.91 -1.23
C GLY A 358 17.55 -3.27 -1.66
N LEU A 359 17.75 -4.12 -0.66
CA LEU A 359 18.18 -5.49 -0.81
C LEU A 359 16.98 -6.43 -0.80
N ALA A 360 16.93 -7.32 -1.78
CA ALA A 360 16.00 -8.43 -1.87
C ALA A 360 16.73 -9.65 -2.48
N SER A 361 16.05 -10.79 -2.59
CA SER A 361 16.67 -12.01 -3.13
C SER A 361 17.23 -11.78 -4.55
N PRO A 362 18.33 -12.48 -4.93
CA PRO A 362 18.88 -12.37 -6.27
C PRO A 362 17.88 -12.77 -7.36
N GLY A 363 17.84 -12.00 -8.45
CA GLY A 363 16.85 -12.16 -9.52
C GLY A 363 16.88 -11.05 -10.56
N ASP A 364 15.90 -11.01 -11.46
CA ASP A 364 15.89 -10.05 -12.57
C ASP A 364 15.68 -8.59 -12.13
N LYS A 365 16.10 -7.65 -12.98
CA LYS A 365 15.87 -6.21 -12.77
C LYS A 365 14.36 -5.93 -12.62
N GLY A 366 13.95 -5.51 -11.42
CA GLY A 366 12.56 -5.26 -11.05
C GLY A 366 11.85 -6.41 -10.33
N SER A 367 12.48 -7.59 -10.16
CA SER A 367 11.89 -8.75 -9.47
C SER A 367 11.47 -8.48 -8.02
N TRP A 368 12.11 -7.49 -7.39
CA TRP A 368 11.85 -7.07 -6.01
C TRP A 368 10.38 -6.72 -5.74
N GLN A 369 9.61 -6.24 -6.74
CA GLN A 369 8.19 -5.90 -6.53
C GLN A 369 7.27 -7.13 -6.46
N THR A 370 7.76 -8.30 -6.89
CA THR A 370 7.07 -9.60 -6.79
C THR A 370 7.71 -10.54 -5.75
N GLU A 371 8.71 -10.07 -5.00
CA GLU A 371 9.27 -10.83 -3.87
C GLU A 371 8.24 -10.95 -2.74
N SER A 372 8.15 -12.17 -2.22
CA SER A 372 7.09 -12.68 -1.36
C SER A 372 7.58 -13.76 -0.37
N LYS A 373 8.55 -14.60 -0.76
CA LYS A 373 9.13 -15.68 0.07
C LYS A 373 10.28 -15.20 0.96
N GLY A 374 11.14 -14.33 0.44
CA GLY A 374 12.31 -13.80 1.14
C GLY A 374 12.00 -12.63 2.08
N TYR A 375 13.05 -11.91 2.47
CA TYR A 375 12.98 -10.65 3.22
C TYR A 375 13.45 -9.50 2.33
N GLN A 376 12.98 -8.27 2.60
CA GLN A 376 13.38 -7.08 1.84
C GLN A 376 13.77 -5.91 2.75
N PHE A 377 14.83 -5.18 2.41
CA PHE A 377 15.35 -4.10 3.25
C PHE A 377 15.52 -2.84 2.40
N TRP A 378 14.83 -1.75 2.74
CA TRP A 378 14.75 -0.54 1.93
C TRP A 378 15.17 0.71 2.70
N ALA A 379 15.82 1.63 2.01
CA ALA A 379 16.04 3.00 2.46
C ALA A 379 15.71 3.97 1.31
N GLN A 380 15.30 5.19 1.68
CA GLN A 380 15.27 6.31 0.74
C GLN A 380 16.62 7.04 0.82
N ALA A 381 17.15 7.44 -0.33
CA ALA A 381 18.32 8.29 -0.43
C ALA A 381 17.99 9.74 -0.05
N ASP A 382 19.01 10.53 0.26
CA ASP A 382 18.89 11.98 0.41
C ASP A 382 18.82 12.70 -0.96
N ALA A 383 18.82 14.04 -0.93
CA ALA A 383 18.83 14.87 -2.13
C ALA A 383 20.13 14.74 -2.97
N GLU A 384 21.22 14.28 -2.37
CA GLU A 384 22.51 14.05 -3.03
C GLU A 384 22.63 12.62 -3.58
N GLY A 385 21.70 11.73 -3.22
CA GLY A 385 21.68 10.32 -3.60
C GLY A 385 22.42 9.38 -2.63
N TYR A 386 22.83 9.85 -1.46
CA TYR A 386 23.40 8.98 -0.42
C TYR A 386 22.32 8.15 0.26
N PHE A 387 22.59 6.86 0.46
CA PHE A 387 21.65 5.92 1.09
C PHE A 387 22.37 5.01 2.07
N HIS A 388 21.64 4.49 3.06
CA HIS A 388 22.15 3.54 4.04
C HIS A 388 21.03 2.60 4.52
N VAL A 389 21.13 1.31 4.17
CA VAL A 389 20.15 0.27 4.54
C VAL A 389 20.66 -0.46 5.77
N LYS A 390 19.89 -0.41 6.86
CA LYS A 390 20.27 -0.94 8.19
C LYS A 390 19.64 -2.30 8.48
N HIS A 391 20.23 -2.99 9.47
CA HIS A 391 19.67 -4.19 10.12
C HIS A 391 19.30 -5.32 9.14
N VAL A 392 20.03 -5.42 8.04
CA VAL A 392 19.85 -6.43 6.99
C VAL A 392 20.20 -7.80 7.56
N ARG A 393 19.33 -8.80 7.41
CA ARG A 393 19.64 -10.18 7.82
C ARG A 393 20.88 -10.69 7.09
N ALA A 394 21.69 -11.52 7.74
CA ALA A 394 22.81 -12.18 7.06
C ALA A 394 22.27 -13.08 5.92
N GLY A 395 22.93 -13.05 4.76
CA GLY A 395 22.47 -13.71 3.55
C GLY A 395 22.97 -13.06 2.26
N LYS A 396 22.56 -13.61 1.12
CA LYS A 396 22.93 -13.12 -0.21
C LYS A 396 21.77 -12.39 -0.87
N TYR A 397 22.05 -11.19 -1.39
CA TYR A 397 21.05 -10.27 -1.92
C TYR A 397 21.52 -9.62 -3.21
N ASP A 398 20.59 -9.14 -4.04
CA ASP A 398 20.89 -8.15 -5.07
C ASP A 398 20.40 -6.76 -4.60
N LEU A 399 21.13 -5.71 -4.98
CA LEU A 399 20.72 -4.32 -4.74
C LEU A 399 19.87 -3.80 -5.89
N TYR A 400 18.62 -3.45 -5.58
CA TYR A 400 17.65 -2.87 -6.49
C TYR A 400 17.37 -1.41 -6.13
N GLY A 401 16.67 -0.70 -7.02
CA GLY A 401 16.08 0.58 -6.68
C GLY A 401 15.36 1.27 -7.83
N TRP A 402 14.98 2.52 -7.62
CA TRP A 402 14.57 3.48 -8.66
C TRP A 402 14.72 4.91 -8.12
N VAL A 403 14.68 5.89 -9.02
CA VAL A 403 14.76 7.32 -8.68
C VAL A 403 13.47 8.00 -9.17
N PRO A 404 12.71 8.71 -8.32
CA PRO A 404 11.58 9.51 -8.78
C PRO A 404 12.00 10.50 -9.87
N GLY A 405 11.27 10.53 -10.99
CA GLY A 405 11.64 11.30 -12.17
C GLY A 405 12.66 10.62 -13.11
N VAL A 406 13.02 9.35 -12.88
CA VAL A 406 13.92 8.58 -13.75
C VAL A 406 13.31 7.23 -14.11
N LEU A 407 13.12 7.01 -15.42
CA LEU A 407 12.43 5.85 -15.97
C LEU A 407 13.06 4.50 -15.59
N GLY A 408 12.26 3.63 -14.97
CA GLY A 408 12.51 2.19 -14.85
C GLY A 408 13.19 1.72 -13.56
N ASP A 409 13.57 0.44 -13.53
CA ASP A 409 14.27 -0.18 -12.40
C ASP A 409 15.79 0.00 -12.47
N TYR A 410 16.41 0.21 -11.31
CA TYR A 410 17.82 0.00 -11.06
C TYR A 410 18.07 -1.41 -10.52
N LYS A 411 19.17 -2.02 -10.94
CA LYS A 411 19.80 -3.18 -10.32
C LYS A 411 21.31 -2.99 -10.39
N LYS A 412 22.02 -3.20 -9.29
CA LYS A 412 23.50 -3.26 -9.26
C LYS A 412 23.99 -4.56 -9.92
N GLU A 413 25.06 -4.49 -10.71
CA GLU A 413 25.76 -5.67 -11.18
C GLU A 413 26.47 -6.41 -10.04
N GLY A 414 26.29 -7.72 -9.96
CA GLY A 414 26.85 -8.58 -8.90
C GLY A 414 26.12 -8.45 -7.55
N SER A 415 25.78 -9.60 -6.98
CA SER A 415 25.17 -9.73 -5.65
C SER A 415 26.05 -9.17 -4.53
N ILE A 416 25.43 -8.98 -3.37
CA ILE A 416 26.05 -8.57 -2.12
C ILE A 416 25.80 -9.67 -1.10
N ASP A 417 26.86 -10.22 -0.55
CA ASP A 417 26.83 -11.13 0.60
C ASP A 417 26.93 -10.29 1.89
N VAL A 418 25.94 -10.42 2.76
CA VAL A 418 25.82 -9.69 4.03
C VAL A 418 26.11 -10.65 5.18
N HIS A 419 27.02 -10.25 6.07
CA HIS A 419 27.45 -11.05 7.22
C HIS A 419 27.01 -10.42 8.56
N PRO A 420 26.94 -11.20 9.66
CA PRO A 420 26.77 -10.67 11.02
C PRO A 420 27.76 -9.54 11.33
N GLY A 421 27.27 -8.44 11.91
CA GLY A 421 28.06 -7.26 12.28
C GLY A 421 28.66 -6.47 11.11
N SER A 422 28.39 -6.83 9.85
CA SER A 422 29.06 -6.21 8.70
C SER A 422 28.51 -4.82 8.35
N TRP A 423 29.40 -3.96 7.84
CA TRP A 423 29.03 -2.69 7.21
C TRP A 423 29.79 -2.57 5.88
N LEU A 424 29.05 -2.65 4.77
CA LEU A 424 29.63 -2.57 3.43
C LEU A 424 29.39 -1.19 2.82
N GLN A 425 30.47 -0.46 2.58
CA GLN A 425 30.45 0.81 1.85
C GLN A 425 30.67 0.55 0.35
N LEU A 426 29.61 0.73 -0.45
CA LEU A 426 29.58 0.50 -1.90
C LEU A 426 30.19 1.64 -2.72
N GLY A 427 30.55 2.76 -2.09
CA GLY A 427 31.07 3.95 -2.77
C GLY A 427 30.01 4.63 -3.65
N HIS A 428 30.42 5.11 -4.82
CA HIS A 428 29.51 5.66 -5.83
C HIS A 428 29.08 4.56 -6.81
N ILE A 429 27.77 4.37 -6.97
CA ILE A 429 27.16 3.43 -7.92
C ILE A 429 26.35 4.22 -8.95
N VAL A 430 26.38 3.79 -10.22
CA VAL A 430 25.73 4.51 -11.33
C VAL A 430 24.53 3.75 -11.86
N TYR A 431 23.43 4.46 -12.07
CA TYR A 431 22.28 4.01 -12.83
C TYR A 431 22.28 4.63 -14.24
N GLU A 432 22.36 3.80 -15.27
CA GLU A 432 22.03 4.18 -16.64
C GLU A 432 20.58 3.75 -16.93
N PRO A 433 19.61 4.68 -17.02
CA PRO A 433 18.22 4.34 -17.29
C PRO A 433 17.99 3.92 -18.75
N PRO A 434 16.88 3.22 -19.08
CA PRO A 434 16.58 2.77 -20.43
C PRO A 434 16.49 3.95 -21.40
N ARG A 435 17.47 4.03 -22.30
CA ARG A 435 17.66 5.15 -23.21
C ARG A 435 18.34 4.69 -24.50
N ASP A 436 17.60 4.74 -25.59
CA ASP A 436 18.06 4.44 -26.94
C ASP A 436 18.43 5.74 -27.65
N GLY A 437 17.57 6.77 -27.58
CA GLY A 437 17.76 8.04 -28.30
C GLY A 437 17.16 9.29 -27.63
N PRO A 438 17.31 10.48 -28.25
CA PRO A 438 16.81 11.74 -27.70
C PRO A 438 15.28 11.74 -27.65
N THR A 439 14.72 12.34 -26.59
CA THR A 439 13.27 12.53 -26.44
C THR A 439 12.71 13.37 -27.59
N VAL A 440 11.65 12.89 -28.24
CA VAL A 440 10.79 13.67 -29.15
C VAL A 440 9.72 14.40 -28.33
N TRP A 441 9.06 13.66 -27.44
CA TRP A 441 8.09 14.15 -26.47
C TRP A 441 7.90 13.13 -25.35
N GLU A 442 7.31 13.59 -24.24
CA GLU A 442 7.00 12.78 -23.06
C GLU A 442 5.73 13.29 -22.35
N ILE A 443 5.12 12.43 -21.53
CA ILE A 443 3.83 12.62 -20.83
C ILE A 443 3.95 11.96 -19.44
N GLY A 444 3.57 12.68 -18.37
CA GLY A 444 3.70 12.23 -16.98
C GLY A 444 5.07 12.43 -16.35
N ILE A 445 5.27 11.87 -15.15
CA ILE A 445 6.52 11.86 -14.40
C ILE A 445 6.85 10.39 -14.02
N PRO A 446 8.04 9.85 -14.36
CA PRO A 446 8.35 8.47 -14.05
C PRO A 446 8.76 8.31 -12.58
N ASP A 447 7.78 8.19 -11.68
CA ASP A 447 7.95 8.00 -10.23
C ASP A 447 7.19 6.78 -9.64
N ARG A 448 6.48 6.06 -10.52
CA ARG A 448 5.64 4.86 -10.34
C ARG A 448 4.19 5.11 -9.89
N THR A 449 3.67 6.33 -10.04
CA THR A 449 2.25 6.60 -9.78
C THR A 449 1.53 7.29 -10.95
N ALA A 450 0.22 7.50 -10.79
CA ALA A 450 -0.66 8.20 -11.72
C ALA A 450 -1.31 9.44 -11.07
N ALA A 451 -0.68 9.95 -10.01
CA ALA A 451 -1.22 10.97 -9.11
C ALA A 451 -1.22 12.39 -9.71
N GLU A 452 -0.38 12.61 -10.71
CA GLU A 452 -0.14 13.89 -11.36
C GLU A 452 -1.08 14.12 -12.57
N PHE A 453 -1.67 13.04 -13.09
CA PHE A 453 -2.65 13.05 -14.17
C PHE A 453 -4.04 13.57 -13.73
N HIS A 454 -4.93 13.79 -14.70
CA HIS A 454 -6.30 14.22 -14.45
C HIS A 454 -7.13 13.11 -13.77
N ILE A 455 -7.10 13.13 -12.43
CA ILE A 455 -8.12 12.56 -11.56
C ILE A 455 -9.36 13.48 -11.67
N PRO A 456 -10.54 12.97 -12.05
CA PRO A 456 -11.75 13.79 -12.18
C PRO A 456 -12.31 14.18 -10.81
N ASP A 457 -13.30 15.07 -10.79
CA ASP A 457 -14.13 15.23 -9.59
C ASP A 457 -14.99 13.98 -9.33
N PRO A 458 -15.35 13.68 -8.07
CA PRO A 458 -16.26 12.59 -7.75
C PRO A 458 -17.68 12.84 -8.28
N ASN A 459 -18.41 11.76 -8.56
CA ASN A 459 -19.86 11.87 -8.74
C ASN A 459 -20.48 12.21 -7.37
N PRO A 460 -21.28 13.28 -7.21
CA PRO A 460 -21.83 13.69 -5.91
C PRO A 460 -22.68 12.61 -5.20
N LYS A 461 -23.22 11.64 -5.94
CA LYS A 461 -23.95 10.47 -5.41
C LYS A 461 -23.05 9.50 -4.65
N TYR A 462 -21.74 9.50 -4.93
CA TYR A 462 -20.77 8.50 -4.43
C TYR A 462 -19.65 9.14 -3.59
N ILE A 463 -19.95 10.24 -2.92
CA ILE A 463 -18.97 11.00 -2.13
C ILE A 463 -18.51 10.21 -0.89
N ASN A 464 -17.30 10.48 -0.41
CA ASN A 464 -16.86 10.13 0.95
C ASN A 464 -16.25 11.42 1.49
N ARG A 465 -16.81 11.99 2.57
CA ARG A 465 -16.52 13.38 2.94
C ARG A 465 -15.08 13.60 3.41
N LEU A 466 -14.33 12.54 3.73
CA LEU A 466 -12.91 12.58 4.06
C LEU A 466 -12.02 13.05 2.89
N PHE A 467 -12.42 12.76 1.65
CA PHE A 467 -11.58 12.97 0.47
C PHE A 467 -11.94 14.24 -0.33
N VAL A 468 -12.95 14.99 0.12
CA VAL A 468 -13.30 16.32 -0.41
C VAL A 468 -12.16 17.29 -0.10
N ASN A 469 -11.65 17.96 -1.13
CA ASN A 469 -10.49 18.87 -1.06
C ASN A 469 -9.20 18.22 -0.48
N HIS A 470 -9.08 16.89 -0.57
CA HIS A 470 -7.95 16.12 -0.05
C HIS A 470 -6.91 15.83 -1.15
N SER A 471 -5.64 15.64 -0.77
CA SER A 471 -4.59 15.27 -1.72
C SER A 471 -4.84 13.90 -2.36
N GLU A 472 -5.36 12.95 -1.59
CA GLU A 472 -5.79 11.64 -2.04
C GLU A 472 -7.25 11.63 -2.54
N ARG A 473 -7.71 12.70 -3.22
CA ARG A 473 -9.06 12.74 -3.82
C ARG A 473 -9.35 11.61 -4.82
N TYR A 474 -8.31 10.93 -5.32
CA TYR A 474 -8.41 9.67 -6.06
C TYR A 474 -9.05 8.52 -5.26
N ARG A 475 -9.28 8.68 -3.95
CA ARG A 475 -9.92 7.67 -3.08
C ARG A 475 -11.45 7.70 -3.09
N HIS A 476 -12.09 8.52 -3.93
CA HIS A 476 -13.54 8.45 -4.14
C HIS A 476 -13.94 7.25 -5.01
N TYR A 477 -15.07 6.62 -4.67
CA TYR A 477 -15.66 5.54 -5.47
C TYR A 477 -16.10 6.05 -6.86
N GLY A 478 -15.95 5.22 -7.89
CA GLY A 478 -16.56 5.45 -9.21
C GLY A 478 -15.85 6.49 -10.07
N LEU A 479 -14.66 6.97 -9.68
CA LEU A 479 -13.88 7.92 -10.49
C LEU A 479 -13.55 7.38 -11.90
N TRP A 480 -13.42 6.07 -12.05
CA TRP A 480 -13.24 5.41 -13.34
C TRP A 480 -14.47 5.53 -14.27
N GLU A 481 -15.68 5.70 -13.71
CA GLU A 481 -16.94 5.81 -14.48
C GLU A 481 -17.09 7.21 -15.10
N ARG A 482 -16.46 8.24 -14.50
CA ARG A 482 -16.46 9.61 -15.01
C ARG A 482 -15.83 9.74 -16.41
N TYR A 483 -15.04 8.76 -16.86
CA TYR A 483 -14.42 8.79 -18.20
C TYR A 483 -15.48 8.96 -19.31
N SER A 484 -16.54 8.15 -19.30
CA SER A 484 -17.62 8.27 -20.30
C SER A 484 -18.46 9.54 -20.16
N GLU A 485 -18.53 10.12 -18.96
CA GLU A 485 -19.21 11.40 -18.73
C GLU A 485 -18.42 12.59 -19.28
N LEU A 486 -17.08 12.54 -19.19
CA LEU A 486 -16.17 13.59 -19.66
C LEU A 486 -15.82 13.47 -21.16
N TYR A 487 -15.86 12.25 -21.71
CA TYR A 487 -15.63 11.96 -23.12
C TYR A 487 -16.87 11.29 -23.77
N PRO A 488 -18.03 11.96 -23.85
CA PRO A 488 -19.29 11.35 -24.28
C PRO A 488 -19.32 11.00 -25.77
N GLU A 489 -18.78 11.84 -26.65
CA GLU A 489 -18.88 11.73 -28.11
C GLU A 489 -17.65 11.07 -28.78
N GLY A 490 -16.64 10.68 -28.01
CA GLY A 490 -15.39 10.11 -28.52
C GLY A 490 -14.44 9.69 -27.40
N ASP A 491 -13.19 9.36 -27.73
CA ASP A 491 -12.14 9.06 -26.76
C ASP A 491 -11.11 10.20 -26.64
N LEU A 492 -10.30 10.16 -25.59
CA LEU A 492 -9.28 11.14 -25.24
C LEU A 492 -8.32 11.46 -26.41
N VAL A 493 -8.14 12.74 -26.72
CA VAL A 493 -7.20 13.22 -27.74
C VAL A 493 -6.19 14.20 -27.11
N PHE A 494 -5.00 13.69 -26.81
CA PHE A 494 -3.89 14.48 -26.29
C PHE A 494 -3.07 15.05 -27.45
N THR A 495 -2.75 16.35 -27.44
CA THR A 495 -1.91 16.97 -28.48
C THR A 495 -0.63 17.54 -27.90
N ILE A 496 0.51 16.99 -28.30
CA ILE A 496 1.84 17.40 -27.83
C ILE A 496 2.07 18.89 -28.11
N GLY A 497 2.50 19.63 -27.08
CA GLY A 497 2.72 21.08 -27.16
C GLY A 497 1.43 21.93 -27.14
N LYS A 498 0.27 21.33 -26.85
CA LYS A 498 -1.01 22.05 -26.64
C LYS A 498 -1.77 21.59 -25.40
N SER A 499 -1.76 20.28 -25.13
CA SER A 499 -2.43 19.68 -23.97
C SER A 499 -1.52 19.65 -22.74
N ASP A 500 -2.10 19.83 -21.55
CA ASP A 500 -1.42 19.56 -20.26
C ASP A 500 -1.90 18.21 -19.70
N TRP A 501 -0.96 17.33 -19.33
CA TRP A 501 -1.31 16.02 -18.78
C TRP A 501 -1.98 16.09 -17.40
N ARG A 502 -1.92 17.24 -16.71
CA ARG A 502 -2.62 17.48 -15.43
C ARG A 502 -4.14 17.59 -15.58
N SER A 503 -4.63 17.99 -16.76
CA SER A 503 -6.06 18.22 -17.05
C SER A 503 -6.58 17.39 -18.22
N ASP A 504 -5.73 17.05 -19.19
CA ASP A 504 -6.16 16.49 -20.47
C ASP A 504 -5.82 15.01 -20.61
N TRP A 505 -4.97 14.47 -19.72
CA TRP A 505 -4.63 13.05 -19.64
C TRP A 505 -5.32 12.42 -18.42
N PHE A 506 -6.37 11.64 -18.65
CA PHE A 506 -7.16 11.02 -17.60
C PHE A 506 -6.36 9.94 -16.85
N PHE A 507 -6.51 9.83 -15.53
CA PHE A 507 -5.63 8.99 -14.69
C PHE A 507 -5.69 7.48 -15.00
N ALA A 508 -6.84 6.96 -15.44
CA ALA A 508 -7.05 5.54 -15.69
C ALA A 508 -7.63 5.25 -17.09
N HIS A 509 -6.86 4.56 -17.94
CA HIS A 509 -7.28 4.14 -19.27
C HIS A 509 -8.08 2.83 -19.18
N THR A 510 -9.34 3.00 -18.81
CA THR A 510 -10.39 1.98 -18.78
C THR A 510 -11.16 1.93 -20.11
N CYS A 511 -11.89 0.84 -20.33
CA CYS A 511 -12.91 0.80 -21.40
C CYS A 511 -14.06 1.76 -21.13
N ARG A 512 -14.68 2.28 -22.19
CA ARG A 512 -15.82 3.21 -22.08
C ARG A 512 -17.11 2.47 -21.75
N ILE A 513 -17.92 3.05 -20.87
CA ILE A 513 -19.32 2.67 -20.62
C ILE A 513 -20.20 3.46 -21.59
N GLU A 514 -21.18 2.80 -22.20
CA GLU A 514 -22.09 3.37 -23.18
C GLU A 514 -23.48 3.69 -22.57
N LYS A 515 -24.33 4.42 -23.30
CA LYS A 515 -25.65 4.87 -22.82
C LYS A 515 -26.64 3.72 -22.54
N ASP A 516 -26.36 2.52 -23.05
CA ASP A 516 -27.08 1.26 -22.78
C ASP A 516 -26.47 0.41 -21.65
N GLY A 517 -25.40 0.90 -21.00
CA GLY A 517 -24.64 0.18 -19.98
C GLY A 517 -23.64 -0.84 -20.55
N SER A 518 -23.54 -1.01 -21.87
CA SER A 518 -22.51 -1.86 -22.48
C SER A 518 -21.12 -1.25 -22.29
N VAL A 519 -20.12 -2.13 -22.18
CA VAL A 519 -18.70 -1.71 -22.13
C VAL A 519 -18.11 -1.88 -23.54
N LYS A 520 -17.35 -0.91 -24.03
CA LYS A 520 -16.68 -0.94 -25.33
C LYS A 520 -15.19 -0.57 -25.23
N PRO A 521 -14.34 -1.02 -26.17
CA PRO A 521 -12.95 -0.57 -26.27
C PRO A 521 -12.87 0.96 -26.33
N SER A 522 -11.84 1.52 -25.71
CA SER A 522 -11.48 2.94 -25.80
C SER A 522 -10.16 3.07 -26.57
N THR A 523 -10.00 4.11 -27.37
CA THR A 523 -8.78 4.38 -28.17
C THR A 523 -8.32 5.83 -28.02
N TRP A 524 -7.36 6.05 -27.13
CA TRP A 524 -6.76 7.36 -26.91
C TRP A 524 -5.79 7.72 -28.04
N GLN A 525 -5.74 9.00 -28.39
CA GLN A 525 -4.88 9.53 -29.45
C GLN A 525 -3.79 10.42 -28.84
N ILE A 526 -2.53 10.19 -29.20
CA ILE A 526 -1.44 11.15 -28.99
C ILE A 526 -1.08 11.75 -30.35
N ARG A 527 -1.43 13.02 -30.56
CA ARG A 527 -1.15 13.77 -31.79
C ARG A 527 0.13 14.59 -31.62
N PHE A 528 1.05 14.49 -32.58
CA PHE A 528 2.36 15.14 -32.49
C PHE A 528 2.97 15.44 -33.86
N HIS A 529 3.83 16.45 -33.90
CA HIS A 529 4.49 16.89 -35.14
C HIS A 529 5.91 16.33 -35.25
N LEU A 530 6.30 15.87 -36.45
CA LEU A 530 7.68 15.54 -36.80
C LEU A 530 8.18 16.44 -37.93
N PRO A 531 9.12 17.39 -37.69
CA PRO A 531 9.67 18.23 -38.75
C PRO A 531 10.36 17.44 -39.87
N CYS A 532 10.94 16.29 -39.51
CA CYS A 532 11.39 15.26 -40.43
C CYS A 532 11.34 13.88 -39.76
N VAL A 533 11.20 12.82 -40.56
CA VAL A 533 11.37 11.45 -40.08
C VAL A 533 12.86 11.10 -40.17
N GLN A 534 13.42 10.54 -39.10
CA GLN A 534 14.79 10.03 -39.08
C GLN A 534 14.74 8.52 -39.33
N GLY A 535 15.57 8.02 -40.24
CA GLY A 535 15.58 6.59 -40.56
C GLY A 535 16.06 5.74 -39.38
N GLY A 536 15.33 4.67 -39.06
CA GLY A 536 15.64 3.75 -37.96
C GLY A 536 14.43 3.38 -37.11
N VAL A 537 14.68 3.06 -35.84
CA VAL A 537 13.63 2.73 -34.86
C VAL A 537 13.43 3.87 -33.89
N TYR A 538 12.22 4.41 -33.85
CA TYR A 538 11.74 5.24 -32.75
C TYR A 538 11.35 4.32 -31.59
N LYS A 539 11.84 4.62 -30.37
CA LYS A 539 11.56 3.82 -29.18
C LYS A 539 10.44 4.47 -28.38
N LEU A 540 9.27 3.83 -28.34
CA LEU A 540 8.17 4.23 -27.47
C LEU A 540 8.30 3.48 -26.14
N ARG A 541 8.42 4.24 -25.04
CA ARG A 541 8.34 3.74 -23.66
C ARG A 541 6.90 3.84 -23.21
N LEU A 542 6.35 2.74 -22.69
CA LEU A 542 5.06 2.72 -22.00
C LEU A 542 5.29 2.21 -20.58
N ALA A 543 5.35 3.12 -19.62
CA ALA A 543 5.38 2.78 -18.21
C ALA A 543 3.97 2.87 -17.63
N PHE A 544 3.59 1.85 -16.85
CA PHE A 544 2.30 1.76 -16.17
C PHE A 544 2.53 1.69 -14.66
N ALA A 545 1.85 2.57 -13.93
CA ALA A 545 1.77 2.54 -12.46
C ALA A 545 0.87 1.40 -11.96
N ALA A 546 -0.11 0.97 -12.77
CA ALA A 546 -1.01 -0.15 -12.46
C ALA A 546 -1.61 -0.80 -13.72
N SER A 547 -2.07 -2.04 -13.58
CA SER A 547 -2.79 -2.79 -14.61
C SER A 547 -3.78 -3.79 -14.00
N ASN A 548 -5.04 -3.73 -14.43
CA ASN A 548 -6.08 -4.67 -14.03
C ASN A 548 -6.69 -5.38 -15.24
N ASN A 549 -6.19 -6.59 -15.55
CA ASN A 549 -6.66 -7.43 -16.67
C ASN A 549 -6.65 -6.73 -18.05
N ALA A 550 -5.87 -5.67 -18.21
CA ALA A 550 -5.82 -4.82 -19.39
C ALA A 550 -5.12 -5.48 -20.58
N ALA A 551 -5.48 -5.03 -21.80
CA ALA A 551 -4.70 -5.25 -23.01
C ALA A 551 -4.62 -3.96 -23.83
N ILE A 552 -3.43 -3.37 -23.91
CA ILE A 552 -3.15 -2.14 -24.66
C ILE A 552 -2.53 -2.50 -26.01
N GLN A 553 -3.19 -2.07 -27.10
CA GLN A 553 -2.61 -2.08 -28.45
C GLN A 553 -2.05 -0.71 -28.83
N VAL A 554 -0.98 -0.71 -29.63
CA VAL A 554 -0.41 0.49 -30.24
C VAL A 554 -0.54 0.42 -31.77
N ARG A 555 -1.09 1.48 -32.38
CA ARG A 555 -1.02 1.73 -33.83
C ARG A 555 -0.45 3.14 -34.09
N VAL A 556 0.03 3.36 -35.32
CA VAL A 556 0.61 4.63 -35.77
C VAL A 556 -0.09 5.04 -37.07
N ASN A 557 -0.58 6.28 -37.12
CA ASN A 557 -1.18 6.98 -38.27
C ASN A 557 -2.44 6.36 -38.92
N ASP A 558 -2.67 5.06 -38.80
CA ASP A 558 -3.91 4.37 -39.17
C ASP A 558 -4.46 3.60 -37.95
N PRO A 559 -5.68 3.90 -37.45
CA PRO A 559 -6.30 3.14 -36.36
C PRO A 559 -6.91 1.81 -36.82
N ASN A 560 -7.13 1.62 -38.12
CA ASN A 560 -7.87 0.50 -38.69
C ASN A 560 -6.97 -0.64 -39.22
N THR A 561 -5.65 -0.42 -39.29
CA THR A 561 -4.71 -1.46 -39.74
C THR A 561 -4.83 -2.72 -38.89
N ARG A 562 -4.81 -3.87 -39.57
CA ARG A 562 -4.78 -5.21 -38.95
C ARG A 562 -3.47 -5.46 -38.19
N THR A 563 -2.38 -4.83 -38.61
CA THR A 563 -1.06 -5.01 -37.99
C THR A 563 -0.82 -3.92 -36.96
N THR A 564 -0.90 -4.29 -35.68
CA THR A 564 -0.44 -3.42 -34.59
C THR A 564 1.08 -3.29 -34.58
N VAL A 565 1.57 -2.15 -34.10
CA VAL A 565 2.99 -1.98 -33.77
C VAL A 565 3.32 -2.72 -32.48
N PHE A 566 2.33 -2.78 -31.56
CA PHE A 566 2.49 -3.48 -30.29
C PHE A 566 1.14 -3.95 -29.72
N ASP A 567 1.17 -4.99 -28.89
CA ASP A 567 0.07 -5.47 -28.07
C ASP A 567 0.65 -6.04 -26.77
N THR A 568 0.22 -5.54 -25.60
CA THR A 568 0.68 -6.04 -24.29
C THR A 568 0.21 -7.46 -24.00
N MET A 569 -0.76 -7.97 -24.77
CA MET A 569 -1.67 -9.06 -24.36
C MET A 569 -2.38 -8.72 -23.04
N GLN A 570 -3.12 -9.68 -22.45
CA GLN A 570 -3.74 -9.46 -21.14
C GLN A 570 -2.68 -9.52 -20.03
N PHE A 571 -2.52 -8.43 -19.27
CA PHE A 571 -1.60 -8.36 -18.13
C PHE A 571 -2.25 -7.75 -16.87
N GLY A 572 -1.47 -7.61 -15.80
CA GLY A 572 -1.93 -7.05 -14.52
C GLY A 572 -2.72 -8.03 -13.65
N LYS A 573 -3.73 -7.49 -12.94
CA LYS A 573 -4.61 -8.06 -11.86
C LYS A 573 -4.38 -7.43 -10.48
N ASP A 574 -3.77 -6.25 -10.39
CA ASP A 574 -3.61 -5.56 -9.11
C ASP A 574 -4.95 -5.12 -8.47
N ASN A 575 -5.96 -4.85 -9.31
CA ASN A 575 -7.24 -4.25 -8.94
C ASN A 575 -7.10 -2.84 -8.33
N ALA A 576 -6.02 -2.10 -8.60
CA ALA A 576 -5.77 -0.78 -8.01
C ALA A 576 -6.88 0.24 -8.34
N ILE A 577 -7.36 0.25 -9.59
CA ILE A 577 -8.47 1.11 -10.06
C ILE A 577 -9.74 0.91 -9.21
N ALA A 578 -10.16 -0.35 -9.02
CA ALA A 578 -11.36 -0.68 -8.24
C ALA A 578 -11.18 -0.43 -6.73
N ARG A 579 -9.94 -0.38 -6.24
CA ARG A 579 -9.57 -0.22 -4.83
C ARG A 579 -9.07 1.20 -4.53
N HIS A 580 -9.47 2.17 -5.35
CA HIS A 580 -9.19 3.60 -5.22
C HIS A 580 -7.71 3.91 -4.99
N GLY A 581 -6.85 3.24 -5.75
CA GLY A 581 -5.41 3.50 -5.81
C GLY A 581 -5.02 4.25 -7.09
N ILE A 582 -3.82 4.81 -7.06
CA ILE A 582 -3.11 5.47 -8.19
C ILE A 582 -1.95 4.62 -8.71
N HIS A 583 -1.59 3.54 -8.00
CA HIS A 583 -0.55 2.58 -8.37
C HIS A 583 -0.84 1.17 -7.83
N GLY A 584 -0.22 0.17 -8.45
CA GLY A 584 -0.27 -1.25 -8.16
C GLY A 584 1.08 -1.89 -8.39
N LEU A 585 1.22 -2.73 -9.43
CA LEU A 585 2.54 -3.19 -9.90
C LEU A 585 3.03 -2.34 -11.07
N TYR A 586 4.33 -2.05 -11.06
CA TYR A 586 5.02 -1.27 -12.08
C TYR A 586 5.39 -2.13 -13.30
N HIS A 587 5.01 -1.67 -14.49
CA HIS A 587 5.34 -2.34 -15.75
C HIS A 587 5.92 -1.35 -16.77
N LEU A 588 7.18 -1.56 -17.17
CA LEU A 588 7.82 -0.81 -18.27
C LEU A 588 7.93 -1.66 -19.54
N TRP A 589 7.19 -1.27 -20.57
CA TRP A 589 7.26 -1.86 -21.90
C TRP A 589 8.04 -0.96 -22.86
N ASN A 590 8.76 -1.59 -23.78
CA ASN A 590 9.65 -0.93 -24.73
C ASN A 590 9.22 -1.35 -26.14
N VAL A 591 8.81 -0.39 -26.96
CA VAL A 591 8.12 -0.62 -28.23
C VAL A 591 8.92 -0.02 -29.39
N ASP A 592 9.14 -0.82 -30.42
CA ASP A 592 10.00 -0.49 -31.56
C ASP A 592 9.15 -0.09 -32.77
N ALA A 593 8.97 1.22 -32.96
CA ALA A 593 8.24 1.78 -34.09
C ALA A 593 9.22 2.21 -35.20
N ARG A 594 9.18 1.55 -36.36
CA ARG A 594 10.06 1.88 -37.49
C ARG A 594 9.70 3.22 -38.13
N SER A 595 10.70 3.88 -38.71
CA SER A 595 10.57 5.14 -39.46
C SER A 595 9.44 5.15 -40.49
N GLU A 596 9.24 4.03 -41.19
CA GLU A 596 8.26 3.85 -42.28
C GLU A 596 6.80 4.04 -41.82
N LEU A 597 6.53 3.95 -40.52
CA LEU A 597 5.20 4.17 -39.94
C LEU A 597 4.89 5.67 -39.77
N PHE A 598 5.91 6.51 -39.75
CA PHE A 598 5.82 7.95 -39.52
C PHE A 598 5.96 8.75 -40.81
N ARG A 599 5.50 10.00 -40.77
CA ARG A 599 5.62 10.98 -41.87
C ARG A 599 6.14 12.31 -41.35
N ALA A 600 6.66 13.15 -42.23
CA ALA A 600 6.88 14.56 -41.89
C ALA A 600 5.51 15.25 -41.69
N GLY A 601 5.43 16.18 -40.73
CA GLY A 601 4.17 16.81 -40.32
C GLY A 601 3.44 16.04 -39.21
N GLU A 602 2.11 16.05 -39.25
CA GLU A 602 1.24 15.51 -38.19
C GLU A 602 1.21 13.98 -38.17
N ASN A 603 1.52 13.41 -37.01
CA ASN A 603 1.46 11.99 -36.71
C ASN A 603 0.51 11.71 -35.53
N ILE A 604 -0.06 10.51 -35.48
CA ILE A 604 -0.94 10.07 -34.40
C ILE A 604 -0.49 8.69 -33.90
N LEU A 605 -0.25 8.55 -32.60
CA LEU A 605 -0.29 7.24 -31.93
C LEU A 605 -1.71 6.96 -31.47
N TYR A 606 -2.17 5.74 -31.68
CA TYR A 606 -3.42 5.22 -31.13
C TYR A 606 -3.11 4.19 -30.06
N LEU A 607 -3.55 4.44 -28.83
CA LEU A 607 -3.46 3.51 -27.70
C LEU A 607 -4.86 2.94 -27.45
N THR A 608 -5.08 1.66 -27.73
CA THR A 608 -6.41 1.03 -27.59
C THR A 608 -6.44 0.07 -26.41
N GLN A 609 -7.25 0.35 -25.39
CA GLN A 609 -7.67 -0.65 -24.40
C GLN A 609 -8.72 -1.56 -25.05
N ARG A 610 -8.28 -2.75 -25.49
CA ARG A 610 -9.09 -3.63 -26.35
C ARG A 610 -9.97 -4.65 -25.62
N LYS A 611 -10.02 -4.66 -24.28
CA LYS A 611 -10.71 -5.70 -23.50
C LYS A 611 -11.92 -5.17 -22.70
N PRO A 612 -13.11 -5.08 -23.31
CA PRO A 612 -14.30 -4.48 -22.71
C PRO A 612 -15.06 -5.44 -21.77
N THR A 613 -14.39 -6.07 -20.81
CA THR A 613 -15.07 -7.03 -19.90
C THR A 613 -15.65 -6.40 -18.64
N SER A 614 -15.22 -5.18 -18.25
CA SER A 614 -15.74 -4.44 -17.09
C SER A 614 -15.16 -3.02 -17.08
N PRO A 615 -15.85 -1.98 -16.55
CA PRO A 615 -15.32 -0.62 -16.49
C PRO A 615 -14.10 -0.45 -15.56
N ILE A 616 -13.80 -1.41 -14.68
CA ILE A 616 -12.57 -1.44 -13.86
C ILE A 616 -11.42 -2.22 -14.54
N VAL A 617 -11.58 -2.65 -15.79
CA VAL A 617 -10.48 -3.19 -16.61
C VAL A 617 -9.79 -2.04 -17.34
N GLY A 618 -8.52 -1.85 -17.01
CA GLY A 618 -7.77 -0.68 -17.41
C GLY A 618 -6.32 -0.70 -16.94
N VAL A 619 -5.56 0.29 -17.39
CA VAL A 619 -4.22 0.62 -16.88
C VAL A 619 -4.24 2.01 -16.27
N MET A 620 -3.34 2.27 -15.33
CA MET A 620 -2.95 3.64 -14.98
C MET A 620 -1.53 3.82 -15.48
N TYR A 621 -1.29 4.89 -16.25
CA TYR A 621 0.04 5.19 -16.76
C TYR A 621 0.92 5.72 -15.63
N ASP A 622 2.22 5.50 -15.74
CA ASP A 622 3.27 6.22 -15.00
C ASP A 622 3.83 7.30 -15.93
N TYR A 623 4.38 6.87 -17.06
CA TYR A 623 5.06 7.77 -17.98
C TYR A 623 5.08 7.21 -19.40
N ILE A 624 4.94 8.10 -20.38
CA ILE A 624 5.06 7.76 -21.80
C ILE A 624 6.14 8.64 -22.41
N ARG A 625 7.04 8.06 -23.19
CA ARG A 625 8.05 8.80 -23.95
C ARG A 625 8.25 8.21 -25.34
N LEU A 626 8.33 9.07 -26.35
CA LEU A 626 8.85 8.70 -27.67
C LEU A 626 10.30 9.20 -27.81
N GLU A 627 11.22 8.30 -28.11
CA GLU A 627 12.62 8.60 -28.43
C GLU A 627 12.85 8.45 -29.94
N ALA A 628 13.60 9.38 -30.55
CA ALA A 628 13.98 9.28 -31.95
C ALA A 628 15.18 8.33 -32.15
N PRO A 629 15.39 7.78 -33.37
CA PRO A 629 16.64 7.12 -33.72
C PRO A 629 17.83 8.05 -33.47
N VAL A 630 18.94 7.50 -32.98
CA VAL A 630 20.21 8.22 -32.97
C VAL A 630 20.69 8.35 -34.41
N ARG A 631 20.90 9.58 -34.89
CA ARG A 631 21.55 9.79 -36.20
C ARG A 631 22.89 9.06 -36.20
N ALA A 632 23.08 8.14 -37.14
CA ALA A 632 24.38 7.54 -37.37
C ALA A 632 25.36 8.65 -37.77
N PHE A 633 26.26 9.03 -36.86
CA PHE A 633 27.41 9.87 -37.17
C PHE A 633 28.34 9.08 -38.08
N ASN A 634 28.08 9.14 -39.38
CA ASN A 634 29.05 8.76 -40.40
C ASN A 634 30.35 9.50 -40.11
N LYS A 635 31.42 8.76 -39.82
CA LYS A 635 32.79 9.31 -39.65
C LYS A 635 33.35 9.75 -41.00
N LYS A 636 32.76 10.80 -41.57
CA LYS A 636 33.38 11.67 -42.56
C LYS A 636 33.41 13.07 -41.98
N LYS A 637 34.46 13.82 -42.30
CA LYS A 637 34.61 15.25 -42.00
C LYS A 637 33.36 15.97 -42.56
N ASP A 638 32.80 16.98 -41.91
CA ASP A 638 33.38 18.33 -41.83
C ASP A 638 32.84 19.18 -40.65
N ASP A 639 33.54 20.29 -40.39
CA ASP A 639 33.21 21.51 -39.61
C ASP A 639 32.63 21.39 -38.15
N PRO A 640 33.37 21.86 -37.12
CA PRO A 640 32.87 22.00 -35.74
C PRO A 640 31.79 23.08 -35.49
N GLY A 641 31.44 23.93 -36.46
CA GLY A 641 30.65 25.17 -36.22
C GLY A 641 29.13 25.03 -36.00
N GLY A 642 28.52 23.86 -36.22
CA GLY A 642 27.08 23.68 -36.41
C GLY A 642 26.15 23.80 -35.18
N ARG A 643 25.96 25.00 -34.62
CA ARG A 643 24.92 25.25 -33.59
C ARG A 643 23.49 25.13 -34.16
N PHE A 644 22.86 23.97 -34.05
CA PHE A 644 21.41 23.83 -34.21
C PHE A 644 20.68 24.05 -32.88
N GLY A 645 20.03 25.21 -32.74
CA GLY A 645 19.28 25.58 -31.55
C GLY A 645 17.95 24.84 -31.42
N ILE A 646 17.97 23.66 -30.79
CA ILE A 646 16.77 23.12 -30.15
C ILE A 646 16.49 24.00 -28.93
N LYS A 647 15.35 24.71 -28.92
CA LYS A 647 14.85 25.30 -27.67
C LYS A 647 14.46 24.16 -26.73
N VAL A 648 15.32 23.88 -25.76
CA VAL A 648 14.88 23.28 -24.50
C VAL A 648 13.87 24.26 -23.91
N LEU A 649 12.62 23.83 -23.78
CA LEU A 649 11.68 24.51 -22.91
C LEU A 649 12.12 24.20 -21.49
N GLU A 650 12.54 25.22 -20.74
CA GLU A 650 12.81 25.09 -19.31
C GLU A 650 11.50 24.82 -18.57
N VAL A 651 11.15 23.53 -18.49
CA VAL A 651 10.17 23.07 -17.51
C VAL A 651 10.82 23.25 -16.15
N ASN A 652 10.38 24.28 -15.42
CA ASN A 652 10.80 24.49 -14.04
C ASN A 652 10.47 23.24 -13.21
N HIS A 653 11.48 22.43 -12.91
CA HIS A 653 11.39 21.30 -11.99
C HIS A 653 11.24 21.81 -10.54
N HIS A 654 10.10 22.42 -10.25
CA HIS A 654 9.62 22.56 -8.88
C HIS A 654 9.22 21.17 -8.39
N TYR A 655 10.20 20.46 -7.83
CA TYR A 655 9.94 19.35 -6.93
C TYR A 655 8.99 19.86 -5.84
N ILE A 656 7.80 19.29 -5.75
CA ILE A 656 6.87 19.59 -4.66
C ILE A 656 7.43 18.93 -3.40
N THR A 657 8.26 19.68 -2.68
CA THR A 657 8.62 19.36 -1.30
C THR A 657 7.33 19.34 -0.47
N PRO A 658 7.15 18.36 0.43
CA PRO A 658 6.03 18.37 1.38
C PRO A 658 6.30 19.42 2.47
N GLU A 659 6.08 20.70 2.14
CA GLU A 659 6.33 21.81 3.05
C GLU A 659 5.33 21.86 4.21
N ARG A 660 5.82 22.39 5.34
CA ARG A 660 5.11 22.40 6.62
C ARG A 660 4.01 23.46 6.62
N VAL A 661 2.83 23.10 7.10
CA VAL A 661 1.71 24.04 7.35
C VAL A 661 2.16 25.15 8.33
N PRO A 662 2.15 26.44 7.92
CA PRO A 662 2.39 27.54 8.83
C PRO A 662 1.14 27.83 9.67
N HIS A 663 1.28 27.87 11.00
CA HIS A 663 0.19 28.31 11.87
C HIS A 663 -0.23 29.75 11.55
N ARG A 664 -1.53 29.97 11.29
CA ARG A 664 -2.17 31.30 11.41
C ARG A 664 -3.42 31.22 12.27
N SER A 665 -3.64 32.28 13.04
CA SER A 665 -4.66 32.38 14.08
C SER A 665 -6.03 32.76 13.51
N ILE A 666 -7.06 32.04 13.97
CA ILE A 666 -8.46 32.36 13.68
C ILE A 666 -8.90 33.54 14.56
N LYS A 667 -9.36 34.64 13.95
CA LYS A 667 -10.22 35.63 14.63
C LYS A 667 -11.67 35.18 14.54
N LYS A 668 -12.42 35.34 15.63
CA LYS A 668 -13.86 35.08 15.70
C LYS A 668 -14.66 36.12 14.90
N SER A 669 -15.75 35.69 14.29
CA SER A 669 -16.96 36.48 14.06
C SER A 669 -18.18 35.64 14.45
N VAL A 670 -19.28 36.29 14.82
CA VAL A 670 -20.47 35.65 15.41
C VAL A 670 -21.74 36.16 14.73
N CYS A 671 -22.60 35.22 14.35
CA CYS A 671 -24.06 35.28 14.12
C CYS A 671 -24.51 33.80 14.10
N SER A 672 -25.57 33.30 14.74
CA SER A 672 -26.95 33.80 14.93
C SER A 672 -27.75 33.82 13.61
N THR A 673 -28.97 33.28 13.51
CA THR A 673 -29.83 32.69 14.56
C THR A 673 -30.92 31.78 13.96
N ASP A 674 -31.69 31.15 14.85
CA ASP A 674 -33.07 30.68 14.70
C ASP A 674 -33.41 29.44 13.87
N ALA A 675 -34.50 28.81 14.31
CA ALA A 675 -35.08 27.57 13.81
C ALA A 675 -36.57 27.75 13.54
N ALA A 676 -37.16 26.85 12.75
CA ALA A 676 -38.60 26.62 12.72
C ALA A 676 -38.85 25.13 12.45
N ALA A 677 -39.86 24.55 13.09
CA ALA A 677 -40.17 23.12 12.99
C ALA A 677 -41.67 22.88 12.79
N VAL A 678 -41.99 22.16 11.71
CA VAL A 678 -43.23 21.44 11.44
C VAL A 678 -42.80 20.28 10.52
N GLY A 679 -43.10 19.00 10.72
CA GLY A 679 -44.05 18.35 11.62
C GLY A 679 -45.15 17.66 10.81
N TRP A 680 -45.38 16.35 11.01
CA TRP A 680 -46.66 15.64 10.84
C TRP A 680 -46.49 14.14 11.18
N GLU A 681 -47.59 13.47 11.45
CA GLU A 681 -47.65 12.11 12.01
C GLU A 681 -48.03 11.04 10.96
N GLY A 682 -47.78 9.76 11.27
CA GLY A 682 -48.18 8.62 10.45
C GLY A 682 -47.76 7.30 11.10
N SER A 683 -48.71 6.40 11.35
CA SER A 683 -48.58 5.31 12.33
C SER A 683 -48.60 3.88 11.73
N ASP A 684 -48.34 2.92 12.62
CA ASP A 684 -48.79 1.51 12.61
C ASP A 684 -48.12 0.44 11.72
N GLY A 685 -47.87 -0.72 12.35
CA GLY A 685 -48.01 -2.05 11.71
C GLY A 685 -46.75 -2.95 11.67
N PRO A 686 -46.56 -3.89 12.62
CA PRO A 686 -45.41 -4.80 12.63
C PRO A 686 -45.73 -6.25 12.22
N TRP A 687 -44.85 -6.90 11.45
CA TRP A 687 -44.72 -8.36 11.40
C TRP A 687 -43.25 -8.81 11.25
N PRO A 688 -42.81 -9.94 11.86
CA PRO A 688 -41.40 -10.31 11.93
C PRO A 688 -41.01 -11.49 11.02
N VAL A 689 -39.77 -11.50 10.52
CA VAL A 689 -39.11 -12.72 10.03
C VAL A 689 -37.65 -12.71 10.49
N SER A 690 -37.22 -13.80 11.14
CA SER A 690 -35.82 -14.03 11.51
C SER A 690 -35.09 -14.84 10.45
N LYS A 691 -33.79 -14.56 10.26
CA LYS A 691 -32.73 -15.58 10.09
C LYS A 691 -31.34 -14.94 9.99
N ASP A 692 -30.54 -15.13 11.03
CA ASP A 692 -29.09 -14.94 10.95
C ASP A 692 -28.46 -15.96 9.99
N VAL A 693 -27.66 -15.49 9.04
CA VAL A 693 -26.65 -16.31 8.36
C VAL A 693 -25.35 -15.52 8.29
N GLY A 694 -24.48 -15.76 9.28
CA GLY A 694 -23.12 -15.19 9.32
C GLY A 694 -22.22 -15.83 8.26
N GLY A 695 -22.35 -15.40 7.00
CA GLY A 695 -21.55 -15.87 5.87
C GLY A 695 -20.22 -15.15 5.75
N ILE A 696 -19.12 -15.81 6.14
CA ILE A 696 -17.76 -15.36 5.79
C ILE A 696 -17.57 -15.62 4.28
N MET A 697 -17.88 -14.63 3.44
CA MET A 697 -17.69 -14.75 2.00
C MET A 697 -16.21 -14.84 1.65
N GLN A 698 -15.87 -15.85 0.85
CA GLN A 698 -14.61 -15.92 0.13
C GLN A 698 -14.55 -14.75 -0.86
N CYS A 699 -13.39 -14.11 -1.00
CA CYS A 699 -13.11 -13.23 -2.14
C CYS A 699 -13.01 -14.10 -3.41
N GLY A 700 -14.14 -14.37 -4.05
CA GLY A 700 -14.20 -15.00 -5.36
C GLY A 700 -13.51 -14.12 -6.40
N TRP A 701 -12.65 -14.72 -7.22
CA TRP A 701 -12.01 -14.02 -8.33
C TRP A 701 -12.97 -13.99 -9.53
N GLY A 702 -13.38 -12.78 -9.95
CA GLY A 702 -14.03 -12.47 -11.21
C GLY A 702 -13.14 -11.60 -12.08
#